data_AF-A0A7C0YXT0-F1
#
_entry.id   AF-A0A7C0YXT0-F1
#
_cell.length_a   1.000
_cell.length_b   1.000
_cell.length_c   1.000
_cell.angle_alpha   90.00
_cell.angle_beta   90.00
_cell.angle_gamma   90.00
#
_symmetry.space_group_name_H-M   'P 1'
#
loop_
_entity.id
_entity.type
_entity.pdbx_description
1 polymer ?
#
loop_
_entity_poly.entity_id
_entity_poly.type
_entity_poly.pdbx_seq_one_letter_code
_entity_poly.pdbx_strand_id
1 'polypeptide(L)'
;MMNNQKFIPELHDIGKLVDEKAKEEVKNKIGKAWSGHVFVDFDFQKFGISQPTSPSWWGQYHHKIENNKDINDWDAIPQKFRLSLFLLILADHLASSVSRATLERYPGIPKLMPKNVGLKEGIYKLWNKNFYRKMEEKEKFWAAFKTTDDLKILFNEIENCQSGEEFLDKYRDYLLLTPEDKSVPRNITSLYTHVELVGKIYRVLEKNARLITEPNGTIVIEYNGEKVKTIKEAEGGKRTTGNTNIDKGKWQARLIKCWIKFPHSFVRLRDINLLRKREELVNCITSYYKDEVVFVTSDFITLFLPPDQDLKEILKPLLDWGFYIEVEETLADLGILNSILDRKTLRARKCVEEFEKREDCKKKPKEEFENQLNVLNSRDTKVYRRYLMSEIPDEIQPHICDICQQRRGIERIKETIREWVCEKCQEIRDMGEPFREYATVWEEEGVKVCWFKFSLDQKKLEDWLQNAFGEYVDKIIRKRKNERKNIKEEINRRISIKTNKENEKNKLIEEAKKLSDKEKKKTMGQKIKEISDEIKGIKFDIGKLENEKNNLRNEINELELSKVNFRPLALQVDFNKDYKEMLKEFWNEFDGIEDIKKPIAEYDELGVFKYSPELTKMVIEKFLELFEQYFTDCASDNSSPISLSLSIANIKYPIREHWGFFERSNKNFF
;
A
#
# COMPACT_ATOMS: atom_id res chain seq x y z
N MET A 1 15.56 -38.21 -8.53
CA MET A 1 14.72 -37.71 -7.43
C MET A 1 13.97 -36.50 -7.95
N MET A 2 12.65 -36.55 -8.09
CA MET A 2 11.88 -35.36 -8.50
C MET A 2 11.94 -34.36 -7.35
N ASN A 3 12.58 -33.22 -7.58
CA ASN A 3 12.72 -32.15 -6.61
C ASN A 3 11.30 -31.65 -6.27
N ASN A 4 10.83 -31.89 -5.05
CA ASN A 4 9.47 -31.57 -4.60
C ASN A 4 9.37 -30.08 -4.20
N GLN A 5 10.00 -29.20 -4.99
CA GLN A 5 10.03 -27.76 -4.74
C GLN A 5 8.62 -27.19 -4.88
N LYS A 6 8.26 -26.26 -3.99
CA LYS A 6 6.98 -25.55 -4.02
C LYS A 6 7.08 -24.32 -4.93
N PHE A 7 5.95 -23.84 -5.41
CA PHE A 7 5.86 -22.55 -6.10
C PHE A 7 6.01 -21.41 -5.09
N ILE A 8 6.93 -20.49 -5.33
CA ILE A 8 7.21 -19.32 -4.47
C ILE A 8 6.73 -18.06 -5.20
N PRO A 9 5.54 -17.52 -4.87
CA PRO A 9 4.96 -16.37 -5.58
C PRO A 9 5.77 -15.09 -5.40
N GLU A 10 6.54 -14.94 -4.31
CA GLU A 10 7.36 -13.76 -4.03
C GLU A 10 8.44 -13.51 -5.11
N LEU A 11 8.87 -14.56 -5.83
CA LEU A 11 9.90 -14.48 -6.87
C LEU A 11 9.42 -13.91 -8.21
N HIS A 12 8.12 -13.72 -8.42
CA HIS A 12 7.57 -13.31 -9.73
C HIS A 12 8.19 -12.02 -10.30
N ASP A 13 8.61 -11.13 -9.41
CA ASP A 13 9.12 -9.80 -9.70
C ASP A 13 10.63 -9.65 -9.47
N ILE A 14 11.37 -10.74 -9.23
CA ILE A 14 12.81 -10.69 -8.92
C ILE A 14 13.64 -9.93 -9.98
N GLY A 15 13.20 -9.93 -11.25
CA GLY A 15 13.87 -9.18 -12.31
C GLY A 15 13.80 -7.65 -12.15
N LYS A 16 12.98 -7.12 -11.23
CA LYS A 16 12.96 -5.69 -10.89
C LYS A 16 14.23 -5.26 -10.15
N LEU A 17 14.94 -6.20 -9.52
CA LEU A 17 16.22 -6.00 -8.84
C LEU A 17 17.43 -5.93 -9.79
N VAL A 18 17.23 -6.07 -11.10
CA VAL A 18 18.31 -5.98 -12.10
C VAL A 18 18.50 -4.54 -12.55
N ASP A 19 19.75 -4.07 -12.50
CA ASP A 19 20.19 -2.73 -12.92
C ASP A 19 19.91 -2.48 -14.40
N GLU A 20 19.52 -1.27 -14.76
CA GLU A 20 19.19 -0.92 -16.16
C GLU A 20 20.41 -1.05 -17.09
N LYS A 21 21.65 -0.84 -16.62
CA LYS A 21 22.86 -1.07 -17.43
C LYS A 21 23.03 -2.54 -17.79
N ALA A 22 22.80 -3.45 -16.84
CA ALA A 22 22.83 -4.89 -17.12
C ALA A 22 21.75 -5.26 -18.15
N LYS A 23 20.56 -4.65 -18.08
CA LYS A 23 19.51 -4.85 -19.10
C LYS A 23 19.93 -4.36 -20.48
N GLU A 24 20.57 -3.19 -20.55
CA GLU A 24 21.09 -2.62 -21.80
C GLU A 24 22.20 -3.48 -22.40
N GLU A 25 23.11 -4.02 -21.59
CA GLU A 25 24.14 -4.95 -22.04
C GLU A 25 23.54 -6.23 -22.62
N VAL A 26 22.54 -6.81 -21.96
CA VAL A 26 21.81 -7.98 -22.48
C VAL A 26 21.17 -7.63 -23.82
N LYS A 27 20.45 -6.50 -23.89
CA LYS A 27 19.79 -6.02 -25.12
C LYS A 27 20.78 -5.83 -26.27
N ASN A 28 21.92 -5.21 -26.01
CA ASN A 28 22.96 -4.99 -27.01
C ASN A 28 23.54 -6.32 -27.54
N LYS A 29 23.63 -7.34 -26.68
CA LYS A 29 24.08 -8.68 -27.09
C LYS A 29 23.02 -9.41 -27.92
N ILE A 30 21.74 -9.37 -27.56
CA ILE A 30 20.71 -10.24 -28.17
C ILE A 30 19.83 -9.57 -29.24
N GLY A 31 19.93 -8.26 -29.43
CA GLY A 31 19.16 -7.50 -30.44
C GLY A 31 17.67 -7.39 -30.15
N LYS A 32 17.11 -8.24 -29.29
CA LYS A 32 15.77 -8.12 -28.71
C LYS A 32 15.83 -7.25 -27.46
N ALA A 33 14.89 -6.31 -27.32
CA ALA A 33 14.71 -5.57 -26.09
C ALA A 33 14.17 -6.54 -25.02
N TRP A 34 15.00 -6.91 -24.05
CA TRP A 34 14.48 -7.39 -22.77
C TRP A 34 13.69 -6.23 -22.15
N SER A 35 12.37 -6.24 -22.34
CA SER A 35 11.47 -5.15 -21.98
C SER A 35 10.72 -5.47 -20.69
N GLY A 36 11.43 -5.50 -19.57
CA GLY A 36 10.78 -5.55 -18.27
C GLY A 36 11.60 -6.15 -17.15
N HIS A 37 10.90 -6.89 -16.31
CA HIS A 37 11.41 -7.62 -15.15
C HIS A 37 11.09 -9.12 -15.22
N VAL A 38 10.62 -9.60 -16.39
CA VAL A 38 10.33 -11.01 -16.66
C VAL A 38 11.28 -11.57 -17.70
N PHE A 39 11.55 -12.87 -17.63
CA PHE A 39 12.62 -13.54 -18.40
C PHE A 39 12.15 -14.50 -19.50
N VAL A 40 10.86 -14.44 -19.88
CA VAL A 40 10.27 -15.38 -20.86
C VAL A 40 10.98 -15.38 -22.22
N ASP A 41 11.43 -14.21 -22.69
CA ASP A 41 12.12 -14.06 -23.97
C ASP A 41 13.67 -14.07 -23.84
N PHE A 42 14.20 -14.48 -22.68
CA PHE A 42 15.64 -14.48 -22.40
C PHE A 42 16.37 -15.62 -23.13
N ASP A 43 17.49 -15.31 -23.78
CA ASP A 43 18.30 -16.28 -24.52
C ASP A 43 19.33 -16.96 -23.60
N PHE A 44 18.88 -18.00 -22.89
CA PHE A 44 19.69 -18.75 -21.93
C PHE A 44 20.99 -19.32 -22.53
N GLN A 45 20.92 -19.86 -23.74
CA GLN A 45 22.06 -20.48 -24.42
C GLN A 45 23.18 -19.48 -24.66
N LYS A 46 22.84 -18.27 -25.11
CA LYS A 46 23.81 -17.22 -25.43
C LYS A 46 24.60 -16.72 -24.22
N PHE A 47 24.03 -16.81 -23.02
CA PHE A 47 24.70 -16.43 -21.78
C PHE A 47 25.33 -17.63 -21.04
N GLY A 48 25.24 -18.84 -21.60
CA GLY A 48 25.74 -20.06 -20.95
C GLY A 48 25.02 -20.35 -19.63
N ILE A 49 23.75 -19.95 -19.52
CA ILE A 49 22.91 -20.15 -18.32
C ILE A 49 21.88 -21.21 -18.65
N SER A 50 21.59 -22.11 -17.71
CA SER A 50 20.47 -23.04 -17.87
C SER A 50 19.17 -22.35 -17.47
N GLN A 51 18.10 -22.55 -18.25
CA GLN A 51 16.78 -22.06 -17.86
C GLN A 51 16.34 -22.76 -16.56
N PRO A 52 15.84 -22.00 -15.56
CA PRO A 52 15.31 -22.60 -14.34
C PRO A 52 14.18 -23.59 -14.63
N THR A 53 14.17 -24.69 -13.87
CA THR A 53 13.20 -25.77 -13.93
C THR A 53 12.26 -25.80 -12.73
N SER A 54 12.57 -25.03 -11.68
CA SER A 54 11.73 -24.89 -10.49
C SER A 54 10.31 -24.41 -10.85
N PRO A 55 9.28 -24.74 -10.03
CA PRO A 55 7.93 -24.25 -10.27
C PRO A 55 7.84 -22.72 -10.36
N SER A 56 8.63 -22.00 -9.56
CA SER A 56 8.63 -20.54 -9.48
C SER A 56 9.04 -19.85 -10.79
N TRP A 57 9.77 -20.55 -11.66
CA TRP A 57 10.06 -20.08 -13.02
C TRP A 57 8.79 -19.67 -13.78
N TRP A 58 7.70 -20.42 -13.63
CA TRP A 58 6.47 -20.16 -14.36
C TRP A 58 5.78 -18.86 -13.94
N GLY A 59 6.13 -18.31 -12.77
CA GLY A 59 5.70 -16.98 -12.35
C GLY A 59 6.15 -15.86 -13.31
N GLN A 60 7.20 -16.09 -14.11
CA GLN A 60 7.69 -15.11 -15.10
C GLN A 60 6.69 -14.85 -16.25
N TYR A 61 5.64 -15.67 -16.39
CA TYR A 61 4.61 -15.52 -17.41
C TYR A 61 3.42 -14.65 -17.00
N HIS A 62 3.38 -14.12 -15.76
CA HIS A 62 2.21 -13.40 -15.23
C HIS A 62 1.83 -12.13 -16.03
N HIS A 63 2.77 -11.55 -16.78
CA HIS A 63 2.51 -10.42 -17.70
C HIS A 63 2.30 -10.80 -19.17
N LYS A 64 2.44 -12.09 -19.52
CA LYS A 64 2.26 -12.59 -20.90
C LYS A 64 0.86 -13.14 -21.15
N ILE A 65 0.13 -13.44 -20.08
CA ILE A 65 -1.24 -13.94 -20.15
C ILE A 65 -2.21 -12.77 -20.20
N GLU A 66 -3.07 -12.75 -21.22
CA GLU A 66 -4.19 -11.78 -21.28
C GLU A 66 -5.31 -12.19 -20.33
N ASN A 67 -5.92 -11.24 -19.64
CA ASN A 67 -6.94 -11.52 -18.62
C ASN A 67 -8.19 -12.24 -19.18
N ASN A 68 -8.47 -12.09 -20.47
CA ASN A 68 -9.60 -12.73 -21.16
C ASN A 68 -9.25 -14.08 -21.77
N LYS A 69 -7.98 -14.49 -21.73
CA LYS A 69 -7.52 -15.73 -22.36
C LYS A 69 -7.92 -16.91 -21.48
N ASP A 70 -8.59 -17.89 -22.08
CA ASP A 70 -8.99 -19.13 -21.42
C ASP A 70 -7.74 -19.90 -20.95
N ILE A 71 -7.78 -20.39 -19.71
CA ILE A 71 -6.71 -21.20 -19.10
C ILE A 71 -6.35 -22.44 -19.91
N ASN A 72 -7.30 -22.95 -20.70
CA ASN A 72 -7.08 -24.09 -21.57
C ASN A 72 -6.12 -23.76 -22.72
N ASP A 73 -6.10 -22.50 -23.18
CA ASP A 73 -5.28 -21.98 -24.28
C ASP A 73 -3.87 -21.54 -23.83
N TRP A 74 -3.48 -21.84 -22.60
CA TRP A 74 -2.16 -21.49 -22.06
C TRP A 74 -1.10 -22.52 -22.50
N ASP A 75 -0.90 -22.67 -23.80
CA ASP A 75 -0.07 -23.73 -24.41
C ASP A 75 1.38 -23.72 -23.93
N ALA A 76 1.93 -22.53 -23.66
CA ALA A 76 3.29 -22.37 -23.16
C ALA A 76 3.46 -22.86 -21.71
N ILE A 77 2.36 -23.02 -20.96
CA ILE A 77 2.39 -23.30 -19.52
C ILE A 77 1.95 -24.75 -19.27
N PRO A 78 2.81 -25.60 -18.68
CA PRO A 78 2.43 -26.95 -18.30
C PRO A 78 1.21 -26.94 -17.37
N GLN A 79 0.27 -27.85 -17.61
CA GLN A 79 -1.00 -27.92 -16.88
C GLN A 79 -0.84 -27.85 -15.36
N LYS A 80 0.17 -28.56 -14.81
CA LYS A 80 0.45 -28.61 -13.38
C LYS A 80 0.81 -27.26 -12.74
N PHE A 81 1.18 -26.24 -13.53
CA PHE A 81 1.54 -24.91 -13.04
C PHE A 81 0.50 -23.83 -13.37
N ARG A 82 -0.55 -24.18 -14.14
CA ARG A 82 -1.58 -23.22 -14.56
C ARG A 82 -2.36 -22.65 -13.38
N LEU A 83 -2.69 -23.47 -12.38
CA LEU A 83 -3.34 -23.00 -11.15
C LEU A 83 -2.46 -21.97 -10.41
N SER A 84 -1.21 -22.31 -10.14
CA SER A 84 -0.29 -21.39 -9.44
C SER A 84 -0.09 -20.07 -10.21
N LEU A 85 0.08 -20.13 -11.54
CA LEU A 85 0.19 -18.91 -12.33
C LEU A 85 -1.12 -18.08 -12.31
N PHE A 86 -2.27 -18.74 -12.39
CA PHE A 86 -3.58 -18.07 -12.33
C PHE A 86 -3.78 -17.32 -11.01
N LEU A 87 -3.50 -17.99 -9.88
CA LEU A 87 -3.61 -17.39 -8.56
C LEU A 87 -2.58 -16.29 -8.32
N LEU A 88 -1.35 -16.43 -8.87
CA LEU A 88 -0.33 -15.38 -8.81
C LEU A 88 -0.80 -14.10 -9.49
N ILE A 89 -1.40 -14.19 -10.68
CA ILE A 89 -1.91 -13.02 -11.41
C ILE A 89 -2.96 -12.28 -10.58
N LEU A 90 -3.90 -13.02 -9.98
CA LEU A 90 -4.92 -12.43 -9.10
C LEU A 90 -4.31 -11.76 -7.87
N ALA A 91 -3.34 -12.42 -7.23
CA ALA A 91 -2.66 -11.90 -6.05
C ALA A 91 -1.86 -10.61 -6.36
N ASP A 92 -1.14 -10.56 -7.49
CA ASP A 92 -0.44 -9.36 -7.97
C ASP A 92 -1.40 -8.18 -8.20
N HIS A 93 -2.57 -8.44 -8.80
CA HIS A 93 -3.59 -7.40 -8.99
C HIS A 93 -4.21 -6.88 -7.68
N LEU A 94 -4.40 -7.75 -6.69
CA LEU A 94 -4.98 -7.41 -5.39
C LEU A 94 -3.99 -6.66 -4.50
N ALA A 95 -2.71 -7.02 -4.53
CA ALA A 95 -1.64 -6.41 -3.73
C ALA A 95 -1.22 -5.02 -4.20
N SER A 96 -1.42 -4.70 -5.50
CA SER A 96 -0.96 -3.44 -6.09
C SER A 96 -1.61 -2.20 -5.45
N SER A 97 -0.80 -1.16 -5.21
CA SER A 97 -1.21 0.09 -4.54
C SER A 97 -1.96 1.08 -5.44
N VAL A 98 -1.89 0.90 -6.77
CA VAL A 98 -2.66 1.69 -7.74
C VAL A 98 -3.23 0.76 -8.78
N SER A 99 -4.56 0.74 -8.93
CA SER A 99 -5.21 -0.13 -9.91
C SER A 99 -4.67 0.12 -11.32
N ARG A 100 -4.17 -0.94 -11.96
CA ARG A 100 -3.67 -0.94 -13.36
C ARG A 100 -4.77 -0.73 -14.40
N ALA A 101 -6.05 -0.67 -13.99
CA ALA A 101 -7.21 -0.40 -14.86
C ALA A 101 -7.13 0.93 -15.63
N THR A 102 -6.27 1.86 -15.20
CA THR A 102 -6.00 3.11 -15.90
C THR A 102 -5.27 2.90 -17.22
N LEU A 103 -4.39 1.89 -17.32
CA LEU A 103 -3.60 1.59 -18.52
C LEU A 103 -4.45 1.04 -19.67
N GLU A 104 -5.55 0.33 -19.36
CA GLU A 104 -6.46 -0.23 -20.37
C GLU A 104 -7.28 0.84 -21.12
N ARG A 105 -7.46 2.03 -20.52
CA ARG A 105 -8.29 3.10 -21.10
C ARG A 105 -7.56 3.91 -22.19
N TYR A 106 -6.23 3.88 -22.19
CA TYR A 106 -5.41 4.61 -23.15
C TYR A 106 -4.28 3.72 -23.70
N PRO A 107 -4.62 2.67 -24.46
CA PRO A 107 -3.61 1.82 -25.10
C PRO A 107 -2.74 2.66 -26.03
N GLY A 108 -1.42 2.58 -25.86
CA GLY A 108 -0.43 3.27 -26.71
C GLY A 108 0.23 4.51 -26.09
N ILE A 109 -0.12 4.91 -24.86
CA ILE A 109 0.64 5.92 -24.12
C ILE A 109 1.91 5.24 -23.56
N PRO A 110 3.12 5.77 -23.83
CA PRO A 110 4.34 5.26 -23.21
C PRO A 110 4.15 5.23 -21.69
N LYS A 111 4.53 4.12 -21.02
CA LYS A 111 4.61 4.07 -19.55
C LYS A 111 5.18 5.40 -19.07
N LEU A 112 4.48 6.06 -18.13
CA LEU A 112 4.90 7.31 -17.48
C LEU A 112 6.29 7.14 -16.84
N MET A 113 7.32 7.15 -17.66
CA MET A 113 8.68 7.48 -17.28
C MET A 113 8.94 8.81 -17.93
N PRO A 114 8.65 9.92 -17.23
CA PRO A 114 9.26 11.16 -17.62
C PRO A 114 10.77 10.99 -17.39
N LYS A 115 11.51 10.66 -18.46
CA LYS A 115 12.99 10.75 -18.46
C LYS A 115 13.49 12.14 -18.03
N ASN A 116 12.59 13.14 -17.96
CA ASN A 116 12.89 14.55 -17.72
C ASN A 116 12.21 15.17 -16.48
N VAL A 117 11.67 14.39 -15.53
CA VAL A 117 11.10 14.98 -14.28
C VAL A 117 12.13 15.17 -13.16
N GLY A 118 13.38 14.72 -13.34
CA GLY A 118 14.44 14.90 -12.34
C GLY A 118 14.17 14.15 -11.03
N LEU A 119 13.23 13.19 -11.05
CA LEU A 119 12.98 12.26 -9.98
C LEU A 119 13.92 11.07 -10.19
N LYS A 120 14.81 10.86 -9.22
CA LYS A 120 15.84 9.81 -9.23
C LYS A 120 15.22 8.41 -9.23
N GLU A 121 16.00 7.44 -9.70
CA GLU A 121 15.64 6.02 -9.72
C GLU A 121 15.53 5.48 -8.30
N GLY A 122 14.32 5.21 -7.79
CA GLY A 122 14.16 4.60 -6.46
C GLY A 122 12.78 4.79 -5.85
N ILE A 123 12.61 4.21 -4.65
CA ILE A 123 11.40 4.33 -3.84
C ILE A 123 11.18 5.78 -3.36
N TYR A 124 9.94 6.26 -3.46
CA TYR A 124 9.50 7.57 -2.98
C TYR A 124 8.58 7.41 -1.77
N LYS A 125 9.17 7.34 -0.57
CA LYS A 125 8.39 7.28 0.68
C LYS A 125 7.68 8.61 0.92
N LEU A 126 6.35 8.61 0.96
CA LEU A 126 5.55 9.84 1.08
C LEU A 126 5.82 10.61 2.38
N TRP A 127 6.18 9.89 3.45
CA TRP A 127 6.53 10.42 4.78
C TRP A 127 8.01 10.79 4.94
N ASN A 128 8.85 10.45 3.96
CA ASN A 128 10.28 10.77 3.96
C ASN A 128 10.77 10.88 2.52
N LYS A 129 10.40 11.97 1.84
CA LYS A 129 10.60 12.14 0.38
C LYS A 129 12.07 12.12 -0.04
N ASN A 130 12.98 12.35 0.89
CA ASN A 130 14.43 12.31 0.67
C ASN A 130 15.08 10.97 1.04
N PHE A 131 14.29 9.98 1.50
CA PHE A 131 14.79 8.69 2.00
C PHE A 131 15.77 8.01 1.03
N TYR A 132 15.39 7.81 -0.22
CA TYR A 132 16.25 7.11 -1.18
C TYR A 132 17.56 7.88 -1.44
N ARG A 133 17.51 9.21 -1.51
CA ARG A 133 18.71 10.04 -1.65
C ARG A 133 19.67 9.86 -0.46
N LYS A 134 19.14 9.84 0.76
CA LYS A 134 19.93 9.58 1.98
C LYS A 134 20.58 8.19 1.95
N MET A 135 19.95 7.20 1.31
CA MET A 135 20.48 5.85 1.17
C MET A 135 21.56 5.76 0.08
N GLU A 136 21.39 6.47 -1.04
CA GLU A 136 22.44 6.61 -2.06
C GLU A 136 23.71 7.25 -1.50
N GLU A 137 23.58 8.27 -0.64
CA GLU A 137 24.69 8.92 0.06
C GLU A 137 25.45 7.95 0.99
N LYS A 138 24.80 6.86 1.41
CA LYS A 138 25.38 5.75 2.18
C LYS A 138 25.80 4.55 1.32
N GLU A 139 25.94 4.75 0.01
CA GLU A 139 26.30 3.71 -0.97
C GLU A 139 25.34 2.50 -1.03
N LYS A 140 24.09 2.69 -0.59
CA LYS A 140 23.01 1.69 -0.71
C LYS A 140 22.15 1.98 -1.94
N PHE A 141 21.91 0.94 -2.74
CA PHE A 141 21.20 1.07 -4.03
C PHE A 141 20.11 0.00 -4.16
N TRP A 142 19.10 0.27 -5.01
CA TRP A 142 17.97 -0.64 -5.23
C TRP A 142 18.36 -1.94 -5.97
N ALA A 143 19.33 -1.89 -6.88
CA ALA A 143 19.70 -3.02 -7.72
C ALA A 143 20.60 -4.03 -6.98
N ALA A 144 20.13 -5.29 -6.89
CA ALA A 144 20.90 -6.41 -6.36
C ALA A 144 21.80 -7.05 -7.44
N PHE A 145 21.37 -7.01 -8.70
CA PHE A 145 22.08 -7.64 -9.82
C PHE A 145 22.51 -6.55 -10.80
N LYS A 146 23.80 -6.21 -10.79
CA LYS A 146 24.34 -5.02 -11.47
C LYS A 146 25.04 -5.34 -12.78
N THR A 147 25.41 -6.59 -13.00
CA THR A 147 26.18 -7.05 -14.16
C THR A 147 25.51 -8.22 -14.86
N THR A 148 25.97 -8.54 -16.06
CA THR A 148 25.49 -9.74 -16.78
C THR A 148 25.88 -11.06 -16.11
N ASP A 149 26.96 -11.09 -15.32
CA ASP A 149 27.34 -12.27 -14.54
C ASP A 149 26.43 -12.50 -13.33
N ASP A 150 25.92 -11.42 -12.72
CA ASP A 150 24.96 -11.50 -11.61
C ASP A 150 23.64 -12.18 -12.02
N LEU A 151 23.33 -12.25 -13.32
CA LEU A 151 22.16 -12.97 -13.81
C LEU A 151 22.24 -14.47 -13.48
N LYS A 152 23.44 -15.06 -13.42
CA LYS A 152 23.62 -16.44 -12.96
C LYS A 152 23.14 -16.61 -11.52
N ILE A 153 23.41 -15.62 -10.66
CA ILE A 153 22.96 -15.61 -9.27
C ILE A 153 21.43 -15.48 -9.23
N LEU A 154 20.85 -14.58 -10.03
CA LEU A 154 19.39 -14.43 -10.12
C LEU A 154 18.69 -15.73 -10.54
N PHE A 155 19.16 -16.38 -11.60
CA PHE A 155 18.53 -17.62 -12.09
C PHE A 155 18.77 -18.78 -11.13
N ASN A 156 19.93 -18.83 -10.46
CA ASN A 156 20.16 -19.76 -9.37
C ASN A 156 19.19 -19.54 -8.21
N GLU A 157 18.84 -18.28 -7.92
CA GLU A 157 17.83 -17.97 -6.91
C GLU A 157 16.46 -18.52 -7.29
N ILE A 158 16.03 -18.31 -8.54
CA ILE A 158 14.76 -18.88 -9.04
C ILE A 158 14.77 -20.40 -8.94
N GLU A 159 15.90 -21.04 -9.24
CA GLU A 159 16.03 -22.50 -9.21
C GLU A 159 16.02 -23.08 -7.79
N ASN A 160 16.71 -22.43 -6.84
CA ASN A 160 17.11 -23.06 -5.59
C ASN A 160 16.53 -22.44 -4.31
N CYS A 161 15.82 -21.31 -4.39
CA CYS A 161 15.16 -20.71 -3.24
C CYS A 161 14.16 -21.70 -2.59
N GLN A 162 14.16 -21.79 -1.26
CA GLN A 162 13.35 -22.75 -0.51
C GLN A 162 12.03 -22.16 -0.01
N SER A 163 11.99 -20.85 0.27
CA SER A 163 10.77 -20.18 0.71
C SER A 163 10.73 -18.69 0.40
N GLY A 164 9.53 -18.10 0.45
CA GLY A 164 9.35 -16.65 0.31
C GLY A 164 10.06 -15.87 1.41
N GLU A 165 10.11 -16.39 2.64
CA GLU A 165 10.81 -15.75 3.76
C GLU A 165 12.32 -15.72 3.52
N GLU A 166 12.92 -16.81 3.03
CA GLU A 166 14.34 -16.84 2.66
C GLU A 166 14.66 -15.74 1.64
N PHE A 167 13.83 -15.60 0.59
CA PHE A 167 13.99 -14.57 -0.42
C PHE A 167 13.86 -13.16 0.15
N LEU A 168 12.82 -12.91 0.96
CA LEU A 168 12.56 -11.61 1.58
C LEU A 168 13.69 -11.19 2.51
N ASP A 169 14.20 -12.10 3.33
CA ASP A 169 15.30 -11.83 4.27
C ASP A 169 16.62 -11.59 3.53
N LYS A 170 16.94 -12.44 2.55
CA LYS A 170 18.19 -12.36 1.78
C LYS A 170 18.30 -11.07 0.98
N TYR A 171 17.20 -10.61 0.39
CA TYR A 171 17.17 -9.41 -0.46
C TYR A 171 16.53 -8.19 0.20
N ARG A 172 16.29 -8.23 1.52
CA ARG A 172 15.55 -7.21 2.28
C ARG A 172 15.94 -5.78 1.94
N ASP A 173 17.23 -5.46 2.05
CA ASP A 173 17.75 -4.10 1.81
C ASP A 173 17.49 -3.62 0.38
N TYR A 174 17.65 -4.49 -0.63
CA TYR A 174 17.40 -4.16 -2.03
C TYR A 174 15.90 -4.01 -2.33
N LEU A 175 15.08 -4.91 -1.76
CA LEU A 175 13.63 -4.92 -1.93
C LEU A 175 12.97 -3.69 -1.30
N LEU A 176 13.47 -3.21 -0.15
CA LEU A 176 12.98 -2.00 0.51
C LEU A 176 13.31 -0.71 -0.27
N LEU A 177 14.38 -0.73 -1.07
CA LEU A 177 14.83 0.40 -1.90
C LEU A 177 14.24 0.38 -3.31
N THR A 178 13.79 -0.77 -3.78
CA THR A 178 13.18 -0.95 -5.11
C THR A 178 11.69 -0.63 -5.05
N PRO A 179 11.16 0.26 -5.91
CA PRO A 179 9.72 0.46 -6.01
C PRO A 179 9.04 -0.69 -6.78
N GLU A 180 7.83 -1.06 -6.35
CA GLU A 180 6.96 -2.02 -7.06
C GLU A 180 6.72 -1.59 -8.51
N ASP A 181 6.32 -0.34 -8.73
CA ASP A 181 6.26 0.29 -10.05
C ASP A 181 7.23 1.47 -10.11
N LYS A 182 8.24 1.38 -11.00
CA LYS A 182 9.22 2.46 -11.21
C LYS A 182 8.62 3.72 -11.87
N SER A 183 7.39 3.66 -12.35
CA SER A 183 6.71 4.78 -13.01
C SER A 183 6.26 5.82 -11.99
N VAL A 184 6.50 7.10 -12.27
CA VAL A 184 5.99 8.21 -11.45
C VAL A 184 4.52 8.44 -11.80
N PRO A 185 3.59 8.57 -10.82
CA PRO A 185 3.78 8.71 -9.37
C PRO A 185 3.65 7.40 -8.56
N ARG A 186 3.70 6.23 -9.19
CA ARG A 186 3.41 4.93 -8.56
C ARG A 186 4.60 4.33 -7.82
N ASN A 187 5.78 4.96 -7.88
CA ASN A 187 7.01 4.53 -7.21
C ASN A 187 7.03 4.77 -5.70
N ILE A 188 5.91 4.53 -5.02
CA ILE A 188 5.66 4.87 -3.61
C ILE A 188 5.55 3.65 -2.68
N THR A 189 5.49 2.45 -3.26
CA THR A 189 5.40 1.17 -2.54
C THR A 189 6.68 0.39 -2.74
N SER A 190 7.27 -0.11 -1.65
CA SER A 190 8.46 -0.96 -1.75
C SER A 190 8.11 -2.30 -2.42
N LEU A 191 9.06 -2.84 -3.18
CA LEU A 191 8.91 -4.16 -3.79
C LEU A 191 8.81 -5.23 -2.70
N TYR A 192 9.53 -5.06 -1.58
CA TYR A 192 9.43 -5.93 -0.40
C TYR A 192 7.97 -6.14 0.01
N THR A 193 7.26 -5.04 0.26
CA THR A 193 5.89 -5.11 0.77
C THR A 193 4.92 -5.62 -0.28
N HIS A 194 5.13 -5.28 -1.56
CA HIS A 194 4.34 -5.85 -2.64
C HIS A 194 4.46 -7.37 -2.69
N VAL A 195 5.68 -7.91 -2.81
CA VAL A 195 5.87 -9.36 -2.94
C VAL A 195 5.41 -10.11 -1.69
N GLU A 196 5.58 -9.54 -0.50
CA GLU A 196 5.06 -10.09 0.76
C GLU A 196 3.52 -10.20 0.74
N LEU A 197 2.81 -9.13 0.33
CA LEU A 197 1.35 -9.14 0.21
C LEU A 197 0.87 -10.09 -0.88
N VAL A 198 1.56 -10.16 -2.03
CA VAL A 198 1.27 -11.14 -3.09
C VAL A 198 1.36 -12.56 -2.55
N GLY A 199 2.41 -12.88 -1.81
CA GLY A 199 2.57 -14.21 -1.21
C GLY A 199 1.46 -14.58 -0.25
N LYS A 200 1.09 -13.65 0.64
CA LYS A 200 -0.02 -13.83 1.59
C LYS A 200 -1.35 -14.08 0.88
N ILE A 201 -1.71 -13.20 -0.06
CA ILE A 201 -2.97 -13.30 -0.81
C ILE A 201 -2.98 -14.58 -1.67
N TYR A 202 -1.87 -14.91 -2.34
CA TYR A 202 -1.72 -16.14 -3.11
C TYR A 202 -2.04 -17.37 -2.26
N ARG A 203 -1.44 -17.47 -1.06
CA ARG A 203 -1.64 -18.62 -0.18
C ARG A 203 -3.08 -18.71 0.34
N VAL A 204 -3.74 -17.59 0.63
CA VAL A 204 -5.18 -17.60 0.98
C VAL A 204 -6.03 -18.11 -0.19
N LEU A 205 -5.75 -17.67 -1.42
CA LEU A 205 -6.47 -18.16 -2.60
C LEU A 205 -6.19 -19.64 -2.86
N GLU A 206 -4.93 -20.07 -2.75
CA GLU A 206 -4.50 -21.45 -2.99
C GLU A 206 -5.16 -22.44 -2.02
N LYS A 207 -5.29 -22.08 -0.73
CA LYS A 207 -6.00 -22.90 0.27
C LYS A 207 -7.47 -23.16 -0.07
N ASN A 208 -8.09 -22.28 -0.87
CA ASN A 208 -9.53 -22.26 -1.13
C ASN A 208 -9.88 -22.47 -2.61
N ALA A 209 -8.88 -22.68 -3.47
CA ALA A 209 -9.05 -22.88 -4.90
C ALA A 209 -8.59 -24.29 -5.31
N ARG A 210 -9.27 -24.87 -6.30
CA ARG A 210 -8.87 -26.15 -6.88
C ARG A 210 -9.04 -26.18 -8.39
N LEU A 211 -8.15 -26.91 -9.04
CA LEU A 211 -8.23 -27.19 -10.46
C LEU A 211 -9.14 -28.42 -10.67
N ILE A 212 -10.16 -28.27 -11.51
CA ILE A 212 -11.11 -29.32 -11.86
C ILE A 212 -11.00 -29.60 -13.35
N THR A 213 -10.93 -30.87 -13.72
CA THR A 213 -11.05 -31.32 -15.11
C THR A 213 -12.47 -31.83 -15.32
N GLU A 214 -13.22 -31.16 -16.18
CA GLU A 214 -14.58 -31.57 -16.57
C GLU A 214 -14.56 -32.84 -17.43
N PRO A 215 -15.69 -33.56 -17.57
CA PRO A 215 -15.75 -34.80 -18.35
C PRO A 215 -15.33 -34.68 -19.82
N ASN A 216 -15.43 -33.47 -20.39
CA ASN A 216 -14.99 -33.14 -21.74
C ASN A 216 -13.48 -32.85 -21.84
N GLY A 217 -12.72 -33.02 -20.75
CA GLY A 217 -11.29 -32.71 -20.66
C GLY A 217 -10.96 -31.23 -20.41
N THR A 218 -11.96 -30.36 -20.30
CA THR A 218 -11.75 -28.92 -20.07
C THR A 218 -11.33 -28.65 -18.64
N ILE A 219 -10.34 -27.79 -18.46
CA ILE A 219 -9.89 -27.35 -17.15
C ILE A 219 -10.68 -26.12 -16.73
N VAL A 220 -11.15 -26.11 -15.48
CA VAL A 220 -11.73 -24.96 -14.80
C VAL A 220 -11.07 -24.81 -13.44
N ILE A 221 -11.02 -23.58 -12.93
CA ILE A 221 -10.63 -23.33 -11.54
C ILE A 221 -11.87 -23.00 -10.75
N GLU A 222 -12.03 -23.66 -9.61
CA GLU A 222 -13.11 -23.41 -8.66
C GLU A 222 -12.56 -22.74 -7.42
N TYR A 223 -13.26 -21.72 -6.93
CA TYR A 223 -12.99 -21.06 -5.65
C TYR A 223 -14.32 -20.80 -4.94
N ASN A 224 -14.47 -21.33 -3.73
CA ASN A 224 -15.72 -21.27 -2.96
C ASN A 224 -16.98 -21.64 -3.78
N GLY A 225 -16.88 -22.71 -4.57
CA GLY A 225 -17.98 -23.24 -5.39
C GLY A 225 -18.18 -22.55 -6.75
N GLU A 226 -17.51 -21.41 -7.00
CA GLU A 226 -17.64 -20.67 -8.26
C GLU A 226 -16.54 -21.03 -9.26
N LYS A 227 -16.95 -21.40 -10.48
CA LYS A 227 -16.04 -21.89 -11.54
C LYS A 227 -15.74 -20.83 -12.60
N VAL A 228 -14.46 -20.72 -12.93
CA VAL A 228 -13.92 -19.77 -13.91
C VAL A 228 -12.91 -20.45 -14.85
N LYS A 229 -12.73 -19.86 -16.03
CA LYS A 229 -11.72 -20.22 -17.03
C LYS A 229 -10.77 -19.07 -17.34
N THR A 230 -11.15 -17.85 -17.02
CA THR A 230 -10.34 -16.64 -17.29
C THR A 230 -10.16 -15.79 -16.02
N ILE A 231 -9.10 -14.98 -16.00
CA ILE A 231 -8.85 -14.01 -14.93
C ILE A 231 -9.98 -12.98 -14.86
N LYS A 232 -10.50 -12.54 -16.01
CA LYS A 232 -11.62 -11.59 -16.08
C LYS A 232 -12.91 -12.16 -15.49
N GLU A 233 -13.20 -13.45 -15.67
CA GLU A 233 -14.35 -14.07 -15.01
C GLU A 233 -14.19 -14.12 -13.48
N ALA A 234 -12.97 -14.34 -12.98
CA ALA A 234 -12.69 -14.35 -11.55
C ALA A 234 -12.84 -12.95 -10.93
N GLU A 235 -12.13 -11.95 -11.45
CA GLU A 235 -12.10 -10.60 -10.89
C GLU A 235 -13.28 -9.72 -11.29
N GLY A 236 -13.81 -9.90 -12.50
CA GLY A 236 -14.67 -8.91 -13.12
C GLY A 236 -13.93 -7.63 -13.53
N GLY A 237 -14.68 -6.56 -13.73
CA GLY A 237 -14.16 -5.25 -14.08
C GLY A 237 -13.65 -4.48 -12.87
N LYS A 238 -12.68 -3.60 -13.05
CA LYS A 238 -11.98 -2.92 -11.93
C LYS A 238 -12.66 -1.63 -11.46
N ARG A 239 -13.79 -1.25 -12.06
CA ARG A 239 -14.47 0.03 -11.80
C ARG A 239 -15.66 -0.09 -10.87
N THR A 240 -15.82 0.94 -10.03
CA THR A 240 -16.97 1.11 -9.13
C THR A 240 -17.95 2.17 -9.64
N THR A 241 -17.71 2.78 -10.81
CA THR A 241 -18.56 3.81 -11.44
C THR A 241 -18.48 3.76 -12.97
N GLY A 242 -19.51 4.29 -13.64
CA GLY A 242 -19.60 4.41 -15.10
C GLY A 242 -20.13 3.15 -15.79
N ASN A 243 -20.16 3.16 -17.13
CA ASN A 243 -20.86 2.12 -17.92
C ASN A 243 -19.91 1.16 -18.67
N THR A 244 -18.62 1.20 -18.38
CA THR A 244 -17.59 0.41 -19.08
C THR A 244 -16.69 -0.28 -18.06
N ASN A 245 -16.34 -1.54 -18.32
CA ASN A 245 -15.47 -2.34 -17.44
C ASN A 245 -16.01 -2.45 -16.00
N ILE A 246 -17.32 -2.68 -15.86
CA ILE A 246 -18.05 -2.85 -14.59
C ILE A 246 -18.59 -4.28 -14.43
N ASP A 247 -18.12 -5.21 -15.26
CA ASP A 247 -18.59 -6.60 -15.26
C ASP A 247 -18.40 -7.22 -13.86
N LYS A 248 -19.42 -7.91 -13.36
CA LYS A 248 -19.35 -8.55 -12.04
C LYS A 248 -18.39 -9.75 -12.12
N GLY A 249 -17.45 -9.83 -11.17
CA GLY A 249 -16.60 -11.00 -11.00
C GLY A 249 -17.35 -12.13 -10.30
N LYS A 250 -17.01 -13.38 -10.62
CA LYS A 250 -17.59 -14.56 -9.95
C LYS A 250 -16.97 -14.81 -8.58
N TRP A 251 -15.69 -14.50 -8.41
CA TRP A 251 -14.99 -14.76 -7.15
C TRP A 251 -15.08 -13.54 -6.24
N GLN A 252 -15.45 -13.79 -4.98
CA GLN A 252 -15.56 -12.76 -3.94
C GLN A 252 -14.64 -13.07 -2.77
N ALA A 253 -14.15 -12.02 -2.11
CA ALA A 253 -13.40 -12.16 -0.87
C ALA A 253 -13.78 -11.04 0.10
N ARG A 254 -13.32 -11.17 1.34
CA ARG A 254 -13.57 -10.25 2.44
C ARG A 254 -12.29 -9.54 2.81
N LEU A 255 -12.35 -8.22 2.91
CA LEU A 255 -11.31 -7.41 3.53
C LEU A 255 -11.89 -6.80 4.82
N ILE A 256 -11.22 -7.07 5.94
CA ILE A 256 -11.77 -6.82 7.28
C ILE A 256 -10.78 -6.01 8.10
N LYS A 257 -11.20 -4.87 8.61
CA LYS A 257 -10.45 -4.01 9.52
C LYS A 257 -10.98 -4.21 10.94
N CYS A 258 -10.10 -4.57 11.87
CA CYS A 258 -10.45 -4.94 13.24
C CYS A 258 -9.70 -4.06 14.24
N TRP A 259 -10.41 -3.23 15.01
CA TRP A 259 -9.83 -2.45 16.11
C TRP A 259 -10.04 -3.20 17.42
N ILE A 260 -8.94 -3.52 18.10
CA ILE A 260 -8.92 -4.32 19.33
C ILE A 260 -9.01 -3.37 20.52
N LYS A 261 -10.15 -3.41 21.21
CA LYS A 261 -10.47 -2.55 22.34
C LYS A 261 -10.74 -3.39 23.60
N PHE A 262 -10.72 -2.74 24.75
CA PHE A 262 -11.01 -3.39 26.03
C PHE A 262 -11.80 -2.45 26.95
N PRO A 263 -12.70 -2.98 27.79
CA PRO A 263 -13.40 -2.20 28.81
C PRO A 263 -12.65 -2.15 30.15
N HIS A 264 -11.56 -2.92 30.26
CA HIS A 264 -10.76 -3.05 31.48
C HIS A 264 -10.30 -1.69 32.01
N SER A 265 -10.50 -1.47 33.30
CA SER A 265 -9.95 -0.30 34.01
C SER A 265 -8.60 -0.65 34.63
N PHE A 266 -7.59 0.21 34.44
CA PHE A 266 -6.29 0.04 35.09
C PHE A 266 -6.30 0.62 36.51
N VAL A 267 -6.84 -0.14 37.46
CA VAL A 267 -6.98 0.25 38.87
C VAL A 267 -5.65 0.11 39.60
N ARG A 268 -4.90 -0.96 39.30
CA ARG A 268 -3.59 -1.28 39.86
C ARG A 268 -2.55 -1.31 38.76
N LEU A 269 -1.29 -1.13 39.16
CA LEU A 269 -0.18 -1.17 38.21
C LEU A 269 -0.09 -2.51 37.46
N ARG A 270 -0.43 -3.63 38.10
CA ARG A 270 -0.44 -4.96 37.45
C ARG A 270 -1.47 -5.07 36.33
N ASP A 271 -2.50 -4.22 36.30
CA ASP A 271 -3.56 -4.29 35.29
C ASP A 271 -3.04 -3.89 33.89
N ILE A 272 -1.90 -3.17 33.81
CA ILE A 272 -1.26 -2.79 32.53
C ILE A 272 -0.71 -4.00 31.77
N ASN A 273 -0.53 -5.14 32.44
CA ASN A 273 -0.23 -6.41 31.78
C ASN A 273 -1.27 -6.80 30.73
N LEU A 274 -2.47 -6.22 30.75
CA LEU A 274 -3.45 -6.39 29.68
C LEU A 274 -2.88 -6.01 28.31
N LEU A 275 -2.01 -4.98 28.22
CA LEU A 275 -1.38 -4.58 26.98
C LEU A 275 -0.39 -5.63 26.48
N ARG A 276 0.42 -6.20 27.39
CA ARG A 276 1.28 -7.35 27.10
C ARG A 276 0.45 -8.54 26.63
N LYS A 277 -0.68 -8.80 27.30
CA LYS A 277 -1.57 -9.89 26.93
C LYS A 277 -2.21 -9.68 25.56
N ARG A 278 -2.59 -8.44 25.22
CA ARG A 278 -3.08 -8.09 23.88
C ARG A 278 -2.03 -8.39 22.82
N GLU A 279 -0.79 -7.95 23.02
CA GLU A 279 0.34 -8.19 22.12
C GLU A 279 0.61 -9.69 21.92
N GLU A 280 0.61 -10.46 23.01
CA GLU A 280 0.75 -11.93 22.97
C GLU A 280 -0.34 -12.58 22.10
N LEU A 281 -1.61 -12.18 22.30
CA LEU A 281 -2.75 -12.74 21.57
C LEU A 281 -2.74 -12.32 20.09
N VAL A 282 -2.36 -11.07 19.79
CA VAL A 282 -2.19 -10.59 18.41
C VAL A 282 -1.08 -11.37 17.69
N ASN A 283 0.05 -11.62 18.36
CA ASN A 283 1.15 -12.40 17.81
C ASN A 283 0.77 -13.87 17.62
N CYS A 284 -0.04 -14.45 18.52
CA CYS A 284 -0.60 -15.78 18.37
C CYS A 284 -1.50 -15.87 17.12
N ILE A 285 -2.44 -14.93 16.94
CA ILE A 285 -3.31 -14.85 15.77
C ILE A 285 -2.47 -14.68 14.50
N THR A 286 -1.50 -13.76 14.50
CA THR A 286 -0.63 -13.48 13.36
C THR A 286 0.23 -14.69 12.97
N SER A 287 0.62 -15.52 13.94
CA SER A 287 1.39 -16.73 13.67
C SER A 287 0.52 -17.84 13.07
N TYR A 288 -0.68 -18.03 13.60
CA TYR A 288 -1.60 -19.09 13.13
C TYR A 288 -2.26 -18.74 11.79
N TYR A 289 -2.58 -17.46 11.58
CA TYR A 289 -3.25 -16.90 10.40
C TYR A 289 -2.30 -16.00 9.59
N LYS A 290 -1.06 -16.46 9.41
CA LYS A 290 0.05 -15.68 8.82
C LYS A 290 -0.28 -15.08 7.45
N ASP A 291 -1.03 -15.80 6.63
CA ASP A 291 -1.36 -15.40 5.25
C ASP A 291 -2.62 -14.53 5.20
N GLU A 292 -3.57 -14.81 6.09
CA GLU A 292 -4.82 -14.07 6.20
C GLU A 292 -4.60 -12.68 6.81
N VAL A 293 -3.63 -12.53 7.72
CA VAL A 293 -3.24 -11.24 8.32
C VAL A 293 -2.35 -10.45 7.36
N VAL A 294 -2.93 -9.45 6.69
CA VAL A 294 -2.22 -8.60 5.70
C VAL A 294 -1.61 -7.34 6.32
N PHE A 295 -2.10 -6.89 7.48
CA PHE A 295 -1.54 -5.76 8.24
C PHE A 295 -1.85 -5.90 9.74
N VAL A 296 -0.91 -5.49 10.60
CA VAL A 296 -1.07 -5.60 12.06
C VAL A 296 -0.29 -4.53 12.84
N THR A 297 -0.91 -3.97 13.86
CA THR A 297 -0.32 -3.20 14.97
C THR A 297 -0.71 -3.85 16.30
N SER A 298 -0.28 -3.28 17.43
CA SER A 298 -0.60 -3.81 18.77
C SER A 298 -2.11 -3.83 19.08
N ASP A 299 -2.90 -2.99 18.39
CA ASP A 299 -4.33 -2.78 18.65
C ASP A 299 -5.20 -2.83 17.39
N PHE A 300 -4.65 -3.21 16.24
CA PHE A 300 -5.37 -3.26 14.98
C PHE A 300 -4.90 -4.40 14.08
N ILE A 301 -5.84 -5.08 13.42
CA ILE A 301 -5.57 -6.17 12.46
C ILE A 301 -6.38 -5.91 11.19
N THR A 302 -5.75 -6.09 10.02
CA THR A 302 -6.45 -6.23 8.74
C THR A 302 -6.33 -7.65 8.22
N LEU A 303 -7.47 -8.25 7.85
CA LEU A 303 -7.58 -9.61 7.35
C LEU A 303 -8.06 -9.64 5.90
N PHE A 304 -7.49 -10.53 5.09
CA PHE A 304 -8.00 -10.94 3.79
C PHE A 304 -8.50 -12.39 3.89
N LEU A 305 -9.82 -12.59 3.78
CA LEU A 305 -10.47 -13.89 4.01
C LEU A 305 -11.33 -14.31 2.80
N PRO A 306 -11.51 -15.61 2.54
CA PRO A 306 -12.60 -16.10 1.69
C PRO A 306 -13.97 -15.76 2.32
N PRO A 307 -15.07 -15.78 1.54
CA PRO A 307 -16.41 -15.39 2.02
C PRO A 307 -16.86 -16.15 3.28
N ASP A 308 -16.60 -17.46 3.33
CA ASP A 308 -17.20 -18.35 4.32
C ASP A 308 -16.37 -18.54 5.60
N GLN A 309 -15.16 -17.97 5.68
CA GLN A 309 -14.31 -18.16 6.87
C GLN A 309 -14.83 -17.36 8.07
N ASP A 310 -15.01 -18.03 9.21
CA ASP A 310 -15.57 -17.39 10.41
C ASP A 310 -14.58 -16.45 11.10
N LEU A 311 -14.94 -15.17 11.13
CA LEU A 311 -14.17 -14.12 11.79
C LEU A 311 -14.16 -14.28 13.32
N LYS A 312 -15.25 -14.77 13.91
CA LYS A 312 -15.37 -14.93 15.36
C LYS A 312 -14.40 -15.98 15.88
N GLU A 313 -14.19 -17.06 15.13
CA GLU A 313 -13.20 -18.11 15.46
C GLU A 313 -11.76 -17.61 15.32
N ILE A 314 -11.43 -16.82 14.29
CA ILE A 314 -10.09 -16.21 14.15
C ILE A 314 -9.77 -15.33 15.36
N LEU A 315 -10.73 -14.51 15.78
CA LEU A 315 -10.55 -13.50 16.83
C LEU A 315 -10.92 -14.01 18.24
N LYS A 316 -11.34 -15.26 18.35
CA LYS A 316 -11.72 -15.91 19.61
C LYS A 316 -10.65 -15.77 20.71
N PRO A 317 -9.34 -15.88 20.44
CA PRO A 317 -8.32 -15.67 21.48
C PRO A 317 -8.41 -14.29 22.14
N LEU A 318 -8.81 -13.24 21.42
CA LEU A 318 -9.02 -11.91 21.99
C LEU A 318 -10.35 -11.83 22.74
N LEU A 319 -11.44 -12.35 22.14
CA LEU A 319 -12.76 -12.33 22.76
C LEU A 319 -12.79 -13.10 24.08
N ASP A 320 -12.08 -14.22 24.17
CA ASP A 320 -12.00 -15.06 25.37
C ASP A 320 -11.26 -14.38 26.54
N TRP A 321 -10.52 -13.31 26.27
CA TRP A 321 -9.83 -12.49 27.28
C TRP A 321 -10.56 -11.17 27.59
N GLY A 322 -11.77 -10.99 27.07
CA GLY A 322 -12.61 -9.81 27.36
C GLY A 322 -12.29 -8.58 26.51
N PHE A 323 -11.50 -8.74 25.45
CA PHE A 323 -11.40 -7.72 24.42
C PHE A 323 -12.70 -7.70 23.60
N TYR A 324 -13.08 -6.51 23.13
CA TYR A 324 -14.11 -6.36 22.10
C TYR A 324 -13.48 -5.75 20.86
N ILE A 325 -14.06 -6.06 19.72
CA ILE A 325 -13.47 -5.73 18.43
C ILE A 325 -14.48 -4.94 17.62
N GLU A 326 -14.11 -3.71 17.28
CA GLU A 326 -14.85 -2.96 16.27
C GLU A 326 -14.43 -3.48 14.90
N VAL A 327 -15.39 -3.85 14.06
CA VAL A 327 -15.14 -4.46 12.76
C VAL A 327 -15.76 -3.59 11.67
N GLU A 328 -14.94 -3.20 10.70
CA GLU A 328 -15.39 -2.75 9.39
C GLU A 328 -15.08 -3.83 8.36
N GLU A 329 -16.12 -4.35 7.72
CA GLU A 329 -15.99 -5.48 6.80
C GLU A 329 -16.52 -5.12 5.42
N THR A 330 -15.75 -5.51 4.39
CA THR A 330 -16.11 -5.38 2.99
C THR A 330 -16.08 -6.75 2.31
N LEU A 331 -17.22 -7.21 1.82
CA LEU A 331 -17.35 -8.33 0.88
C LEU A 331 -17.56 -7.76 -0.52
N ALA A 332 -16.70 -8.12 -1.47
CA ALA A 332 -16.82 -7.73 -2.87
C ALA A 332 -16.17 -8.77 -3.77
N ASP A 333 -16.47 -8.69 -5.07
CA ASP A 333 -15.67 -9.42 -6.06
C ASP A 333 -14.21 -8.93 -6.09
N LEU A 334 -13.29 -9.80 -6.54
CA LEU A 334 -11.85 -9.53 -6.46
C LEU A 334 -11.42 -8.29 -7.25
N GLY A 335 -12.09 -7.94 -8.34
CA GLY A 335 -11.68 -6.83 -9.23
C GLY A 335 -11.80 -5.45 -8.59
N ILE A 336 -12.78 -5.26 -7.70
CA ILE A 336 -12.96 -3.99 -6.98
C ILE A 336 -12.53 -4.03 -5.52
N LEU A 337 -12.30 -5.22 -4.94
CA LEU A 337 -11.90 -5.35 -3.54
C LEU A 337 -10.59 -4.60 -3.27
N ASN A 338 -10.64 -3.64 -2.35
CA ASN A 338 -9.48 -2.86 -1.93
C ASN A 338 -9.70 -2.20 -0.56
N SER A 339 -8.63 -1.67 0.01
CA SER A 339 -8.60 -1.15 1.39
C SER A 339 -9.37 0.15 1.65
N ILE A 340 -9.93 0.78 0.62
CA ILE A 340 -10.75 2.02 0.77
C ILE A 340 -12.18 1.85 0.24
N LEU A 341 -12.55 0.64 -0.17
CA LEU A 341 -13.87 0.38 -0.72
C LEU A 341 -14.97 0.57 0.32
N ASP A 342 -14.70 0.18 1.57
CA ASP A 342 -15.51 0.48 2.76
C ASP A 342 -15.84 1.98 2.82
N ARG A 343 -14.80 2.82 2.84
CA ARG A 343 -14.93 4.27 2.99
C ARG A 343 -15.66 4.89 1.80
N LYS A 344 -15.33 4.47 0.58
CA LYS A 344 -16.00 4.91 -0.65
C LYS A 344 -17.49 4.60 -0.61
N THR A 345 -17.84 3.39 -0.17
CA THR A 345 -19.23 2.93 -0.09
C THR A 345 -20.00 3.67 1.00
N LEU A 346 -19.44 3.77 2.21
CA LEU A 346 -20.07 4.47 3.33
C LEU A 346 -20.23 5.97 3.06
N ARG A 347 -19.26 6.59 2.38
CA ARG A 347 -19.38 7.99 1.93
C ARG A 347 -20.47 8.16 0.89
N ALA A 348 -20.53 7.27 -0.11
CA ALA A 348 -21.57 7.33 -1.12
C ALA A 348 -22.97 7.20 -0.50
N ARG A 349 -23.19 6.24 0.42
CA ARG A 349 -24.45 6.09 1.17
C ARG A 349 -24.83 7.39 1.89
N LYS A 350 -23.93 7.93 2.71
CA LYS A 350 -24.16 9.18 3.45
C LYS A 350 -24.44 10.37 2.53
N CYS A 351 -23.69 10.51 1.42
CA CYS A 351 -23.90 11.62 0.50
C CYS A 351 -25.19 11.49 -0.31
N VAL A 352 -25.71 10.29 -0.55
CA VAL A 352 -27.04 10.11 -1.17
C VAL A 352 -28.16 10.46 -0.19
N GLU A 353 -28.04 10.04 1.07
CA GLU A 353 -29.03 10.26 2.13
C GLU A 353 -29.07 11.71 2.63
N GLU A 354 -27.91 12.35 2.80
CA GLU A 354 -27.76 13.64 3.48
C GLU A 354 -27.16 14.74 2.58
N PHE A 355 -27.29 14.62 1.25
CA PHE A 355 -26.62 15.49 0.27
C PHE A 355 -26.71 16.99 0.60
N GLU A 356 -27.93 17.47 0.89
CA GLU A 356 -28.20 18.89 1.16
C GLU A 356 -27.56 19.39 2.47
N LYS A 357 -27.37 18.49 3.44
CA LYS A 357 -26.88 18.82 4.79
C LYS A 357 -25.35 18.85 4.88
N ARG A 358 -24.65 18.26 3.92
CA ARG A 358 -23.20 18.02 4.00
C ARG A 358 -22.42 18.75 2.93
N GLU A 359 -21.66 19.75 3.34
CA GLU A 359 -20.84 20.56 2.44
C GLU A 359 -19.75 19.75 1.71
N ASP A 360 -19.24 18.68 2.34
CA ASP A 360 -18.26 17.78 1.73
C ASP A 360 -18.83 16.91 0.60
N CYS A 361 -20.16 16.74 0.54
CA CYS A 361 -20.86 16.02 -0.52
C CYS A 361 -21.14 16.91 -1.75
N LYS A 362 -21.34 18.22 -1.56
CA LYS A 362 -21.60 19.20 -2.63
C LYS A 362 -20.43 19.41 -3.60
N LYS A 363 -19.24 18.89 -3.27
CA LYS A 363 -18.07 18.92 -4.16
C LYS A 363 -18.26 18.11 -5.45
N LYS A 364 -19.28 17.24 -5.51
CA LYS A 364 -19.62 16.41 -6.67
C LYS A 364 -21.14 16.37 -6.87
N PRO A 365 -21.62 16.14 -8.10
CA PRO A 365 -23.04 15.91 -8.34
C PRO A 365 -23.56 14.70 -7.55
N LYS A 366 -24.77 14.80 -7.01
CA LYS A 366 -25.43 13.70 -6.28
C LYS A 366 -25.50 12.42 -7.12
N GLU A 367 -25.78 12.57 -8.41
CA GLU A 367 -25.88 11.49 -9.41
C GLU A 367 -24.62 10.61 -9.46
N GLU A 368 -23.42 11.18 -9.23
CA GLU A 368 -22.19 10.37 -9.19
C GLU A 368 -22.20 9.36 -8.05
N PHE A 369 -22.73 9.74 -6.88
CA PHE A 369 -22.83 8.86 -5.72
C PHE A 369 -23.92 7.79 -5.91
N GLU A 370 -25.05 8.17 -6.52
CA GLU A 370 -26.13 7.24 -6.85
C GLU A 370 -25.66 6.19 -7.87
N ASN A 371 -24.98 6.62 -8.93
CA ASN A 371 -24.38 5.72 -9.92
C ASN A 371 -23.34 4.79 -9.29
N GLN A 372 -22.53 5.28 -8.35
CA GLN A 372 -21.60 4.44 -7.61
C GLN A 372 -22.32 3.37 -6.80
N LEU A 373 -23.37 3.73 -6.04
CA LEU A 373 -24.13 2.76 -5.25
C LEU A 373 -24.83 1.73 -6.14
N ASN A 374 -25.37 2.15 -7.29
CA ASN A 374 -26.00 1.24 -8.25
C ASN A 374 -25.01 0.17 -8.76
N VAL A 375 -23.78 0.56 -9.12
CA VAL A 375 -22.73 -0.38 -9.54
C VAL A 375 -22.31 -1.30 -8.39
N LEU A 376 -22.18 -0.79 -7.17
CA LEU A 376 -21.80 -1.62 -6.03
C LEU A 376 -22.90 -2.63 -5.66
N ASN A 377 -24.16 -2.21 -5.71
CA ASN A 377 -25.31 -3.06 -5.42
C ASN A 377 -25.47 -4.14 -6.49
N SER A 378 -25.30 -3.83 -7.78
CA SER A 378 -25.39 -4.83 -8.86
C SER A 378 -24.27 -5.88 -8.81
N ARG A 379 -23.18 -5.60 -8.10
CA ARG A 379 -22.05 -6.50 -7.87
C ARG A 379 -22.11 -7.23 -6.53
N ASP A 380 -23.25 -7.16 -5.83
CA ASP A 380 -23.45 -7.72 -4.49
C ASP A 380 -22.40 -7.29 -3.46
N THR A 381 -21.89 -6.05 -3.59
CA THR A 381 -20.90 -5.51 -2.65
C THR A 381 -21.57 -5.17 -1.32
N LYS A 382 -21.04 -5.73 -0.23
CA LYS A 382 -21.56 -5.50 1.12
C LYS A 382 -20.49 -4.86 1.98
N VAL A 383 -20.84 -3.74 2.60
CA VAL A 383 -20.02 -3.04 3.59
C VAL A 383 -20.83 -2.88 4.85
N TYR A 384 -20.29 -3.33 5.97
CA TYR A 384 -20.95 -3.27 7.26
C TYR A 384 -19.98 -2.96 8.40
N ARG A 385 -20.54 -2.38 9.46
CA ARG A 385 -19.87 -2.13 10.72
C ARG A 385 -20.53 -2.97 11.79
N ARG A 386 -19.76 -3.71 12.58
CA ARG A 386 -20.27 -4.50 13.70
C ARG A 386 -19.28 -4.52 14.86
N TYR A 387 -19.77 -4.91 16.02
CA TYR A 387 -18.95 -5.15 17.21
C TYR A 387 -18.93 -6.65 17.48
N LEU A 388 -17.74 -7.21 17.69
CA LEU A 388 -17.57 -8.55 18.22
C LEU A 388 -17.21 -8.43 19.70
N MET A 389 -17.92 -9.18 20.53
CA MET A 389 -17.67 -9.27 21.95
C MET A 389 -17.83 -10.71 22.40
N SER A 390 -17.27 -11.05 23.56
CA SER A 390 -17.55 -12.32 24.22
C SER A 390 -19.07 -12.49 24.40
N GLU A 391 -19.54 -13.73 24.39
CA GLU A 391 -20.93 -14.01 24.70
C GLU A 391 -21.23 -13.52 26.13
N ILE A 392 -22.20 -12.62 26.22
CA ILE A 392 -22.69 -12.12 27.50
C ILE A 392 -23.63 -13.19 28.05
N PRO A 393 -23.44 -13.64 29.30
CA PRO A 393 -24.36 -14.58 29.92
C PRO A 393 -25.79 -14.04 29.91
N ASP A 394 -26.78 -14.92 29.70
CA ASP A 394 -28.20 -14.53 29.69
C ASP A 394 -28.65 -13.90 31.02
N GLU A 395 -27.96 -14.22 32.12
CA GLU A 395 -28.19 -13.65 33.44
C GLU A 395 -26.92 -13.02 34.02
N ILE A 396 -27.05 -11.78 34.50
CA ILE A 396 -25.98 -11.12 35.26
C ILE A 396 -25.92 -11.74 36.65
N GLN A 397 -24.82 -12.46 36.95
CA GLN A 397 -24.55 -12.96 38.29
C GLN A 397 -23.65 -11.98 39.06
N PRO A 398 -24.21 -11.12 39.94
CA PRO A 398 -23.39 -10.29 40.80
C PRO A 398 -22.61 -11.13 41.83
N HIS A 399 -21.49 -10.67 42.34
CA HIS A 399 -20.83 -9.40 41.99
C HIS A 399 -20.12 -9.49 40.64
N ILE A 400 -20.15 -8.40 39.87
CA ILE A 400 -19.44 -8.30 38.58
C ILE A 400 -17.97 -7.94 38.86
N CYS A 401 -17.06 -8.36 37.98
CA CYS A 401 -15.65 -8.02 38.06
C CYS A 401 -15.44 -6.51 38.00
N ASP A 402 -14.78 -5.94 39.01
CA ASP A 402 -14.46 -4.52 39.15
C ASP A 402 -13.61 -3.98 37.99
N ILE A 403 -12.80 -4.85 37.38
CA ILE A 403 -11.81 -4.48 36.34
C ILE A 403 -12.45 -4.46 34.96
N CYS A 404 -12.98 -5.61 34.50
CA CYS A 404 -13.51 -5.73 33.14
C CYS A 404 -15.00 -5.44 33.02
N GLN A 405 -15.76 -5.50 34.12
CA GLN A 405 -17.22 -5.32 34.13
C GLN A 405 -17.99 -6.30 33.22
N GLN A 406 -17.36 -7.42 32.80
CA GLN A 406 -17.93 -8.37 31.83
C GLN A 406 -18.25 -9.75 32.41
N ARG A 407 -17.61 -10.14 33.52
CA ARG A 407 -17.69 -11.48 34.11
C ARG A 407 -18.00 -11.41 35.58
N ARG A 408 -18.48 -12.52 36.15
CA ARG A 408 -18.62 -12.66 37.61
C ARG A 408 -17.26 -12.48 38.28
N GLY A 409 -17.20 -11.59 39.26
CA GLY A 409 -16.04 -11.34 40.09
C GLY A 409 -16.00 -12.30 41.27
N ILE A 410 -14.80 -12.79 41.58
CA ILE A 410 -14.52 -13.55 42.79
C ILE A 410 -13.94 -12.55 43.80
N GLU A 411 -14.41 -12.61 45.04
CA GLU A 411 -13.86 -11.78 46.10
C GLU A 411 -12.35 -12.05 46.28
N ARG A 412 -11.57 -10.98 46.24
CA ARG A 412 -10.14 -10.97 46.53
C ARG A 412 -9.86 -9.85 47.53
N ILE A 413 -9.08 -10.17 48.55
CA ILE A 413 -8.66 -9.19 49.57
C ILE A 413 -7.16 -8.98 49.39
N LYS A 414 -6.74 -7.73 49.18
CA LYS A 414 -5.33 -7.33 49.26
C LYS A 414 -5.23 -6.15 50.20
N GLU A 415 -4.36 -6.25 51.20
CA GLU A 415 -4.24 -5.30 52.30
C GLU A 415 -5.59 -5.12 53.02
N THR A 416 -6.23 -3.97 52.87
CA THR A 416 -7.54 -3.65 53.48
C THR A 416 -8.65 -3.45 52.45
N ILE A 417 -8.34 -3.60 51.15
CA ILE A 417 -9.27 -3.34 50.05
C ILE A 417 -9.88 -4.66 49.57
N ARG A 418 -11.20 -4.75 49.63
CA ARG A 418 -12.01 -5.81 49.05
C ARG A 418 -12.29 -5.47 47.59
N GLU A 419 -11.92 -6.36 46.68
CA GLU A 419 -12.17 -6.23 45.25
C GLU A 419 -12.83 -7.51 44.73
N TRP A 420 -13.70 -7.40 43.73
CA TRP A 420 -14.28 -8.52 43.01
C TRP A 420 -13.60 -8.63 41.65
N VAL A 421 -12.74 -9.64 41.49
CA VAL A 421 -11.92 -9.79 40.28
C VAL A 421 -12.19 -11.17 39.68
N CYS A 422 -12.54 -11.22 38.39
CA CYS A 422 -12.73 -12.49 37.70
C CYS A 422 -11.39 -13.20 37.47
N GLU A 423 -11.44 -14.49 37.21
CA GLU A 423 -10.24 -15.33 37.02
C GLU A 423 -9.32 -14.78 35.92
N LYS A 424 -9.86 -14.35 34.78
CA LYS A 424 -9.05 -13.79 33.68
C LYS A 424 -8.34 -12.49 34.04
N CYS A 425 -9.01 -11.58 34.74
CA CYS A 425 -8.36 -10.36 35.21
C CYS A 425 -7.34 -10.64 36.32
N GLN A 426 -7.56 -11.70 37.11
CA GLN A 426 -6.57 -12.16 38.09
C GLN A 426 -5.36 -12.79 37.40
N GLU A 427 -5.53 -13.59 36.35
CA GLU A 427 -4.43 -14.12 35.52
C GLU A 427 -3.56 -12.97 34.95
N ILE A 428 -4.17 -11.88 34.51
CA ILE A 428 -3.46 -10.66 34.07
C ILE A 428 -2.65 -10.03 35.21
N ARG A 429 -3.12 -10.11 36.45
CA ARG A 429 -2.36 -9.60 37.61
C ARG A 429 -1.26 -10.54 38.05
N ASP A 430 -1.46 -11.85 37.91
CA ASP A 430 -0.52 -12.90 38.32
C ASP A 430 0.69 -12.99 37.40
N MET A 431 0.56 -12.43 36.19
CA MET A 431 1.64 -12.10 35.25
C MET A 431 2.76 -11.21 35.84
N GLY A 432 2.59 -10.70 37.06
CA GLY A 432 3.62 -10.01 37.84
C GLY A 432 3.49 -8.48 37.80
N GLU A 433 4.29 -7.80 38.61
CA GLU A 433 4.47 -6.36 38.45
C GLU A 433 5.42 -6.11 37.31
N PRO A 434 5.00 -5.43 36.23
CA PRO A 434 5.82 -5.28 35.04
C PRO A 434 7.17 -4.60 35.31
N PHE A 435 7.27 -3.89 36.46
CA PHE A 435 8.47 -3.19 36.85
C PHE A 435 8.71 -3.00 38.37
N ARG A 436 8.43 -4.05 39.16
CA ARG A 436 8.53 -4.01 40.62
C ARG A 436 9.83 -3.40 41.17
N GLU A 437 10.96 -3.74 40.56
CA GLU A 437 12.30 -3.39 41.04
C GLU A 437 12.52 -1.89 41.21
N TYR A 438 11.99 -1.06 40.30
CA TYR A 438 12.11 0.40 40.38
C TYR A 438 10.83 1.09 40.83
N ALA A 439 9.66 0.47 40.66
CA ALA A 439 8.41 1.04 41.16
C ALA A 439 8.46 1.32 42.67
N THR A 440 8.91 0.33 43.45
CA THR A 440 9.00 0.44 44.91
C THR A 440 10.03 1.49 45.33
N VAL A 441 11.19 1.53 44.67
CA VAL A 441 12.23 2.53 44.97
C VAL A 441 11.72 3.94 44.68
N TRP A 442 11.13 4.18 43.51
CA TRP A 442 10.63 5.50 43.13
C TRP A 442 9.44 5.94 43.98
N GLU A 443 8.67 4.98 44.46
CA GLU A 443 7.57 5.19 45.41
C GLU A 443 8.09 5.61 46.79
N GLU A 444 9.10 4.92 47.33
CA GLU A 444 9.75 5.25 48.61
C GLU A 444 10.48 6.60 48.55
N GLU A 445 11.12 6.92 47.42
CA GLU A 445 11.73 8.22 47.16
C GLU A 445 10.70 9.35 46.99
N GLY A 446 9.40 9.03 46.84
CA GLY A 446 8.34 10.01 46.64
C GLY A 446 8.41 10.76 45.31
N VAL A 447 9.08 10.18 44.32
CA VAL A 447 9.38 10.84 43.04
C VAL A 447 8.13 10.89 42.16
N LYS A 448 7.90 12.04 41.53
CA LYS A 448 6.92 12.13 40.44
C LYS A 448 7.50 11.44 39.22
N VAL A 449 6.66 10.77 38.45
CA VAL A 449 7.04 10.11 37.21
C VAL A 449 6.30 10.74 36.04
N CYS A 450 6.90 10.65 34.87
CA CYS A 450 6.26 10.98 33.62
C CYS A 450 6.03 9.69 32.83
N TRP A 451 4.77 9.36 32.61
CA TRP A 451 4.36 8.33 31.67
C TRP A 451 4.33 8.91 30.27
N PHE A 452 4.79 8.14 29.29
CA PHE A 452 4.66 8.51 27.90
C PHE A 452 4.17 7.36 27.04
N LYS A 453 3.41 7.69 26.00
CA LYS A 453 2.87 6.73 25.04
C LYS A 453 3.09 7.24 23.62
N PHE A 454 3.66 6.39 22.78
CA PHE A 454 3.63 6.54 21.33
C PHE A 454 2.31 5.98 20.80
N SER A 455 1.70 6.65 19.83
CA SER A 455 0.47 6.14 19.22
C SER A 455 0.51 6.35 17.72
N LEU A 456 0.06 5.32 16.99
CA LEU A 456 -0.20 5.35 15.56
C LEU A 456 -1.72 5.24 15.34
N ASP A 457 -2.37 6.36 14.99
CA ASP A 457 -3.80 6.36 14.71
C ASP A 457 -4.05 5.83 13.28
N GLN A 458 -4.60 4.62 13.19
CA GLN A 458 -4.82 3.92 11.94
C GLN A 458 -5.72 4.69 10.95
N LYS A 459 -6.72 5.42 11.46
CA LYS A 459 -7.64 6.17 10.61
C LYS A 459 -6.96 7.44 10.09
N LYS A 460 -6.24 8.16 10.96
CA LYS A 460 -5.40 9.29 10.55
C LYS A 460 -4.33 8.84 9.55
N LEU A 461 -3.73 7.67 9.72
CA LEU A 461 -2.73 7.13 8.79
C LEU A 461 -3.31 6.94 7.38
N GLU A 462 -4.47 6.30 7.28
CA GLU A 462 -5.12 6.10 5.97
C GLU A 462 -5.46 7.44 5.30
N ASP A 463 -5.98 8.40 6.07
CA ASP A 463 -6.31 9.75 5.59
C ASP A 463 -5.08 10.53 5.15
N TRP A 464 -4.03 10.51 5.97
CA TRP A 464 -2.76 11.18 5.72
C TRP A 464 -2.10 10.65 4.44
N LEU A 465 -2.02 9.33 4.27
CA LEU A 465 -1.45 8.71 3.07
C LEU A 465 -2.24 9.06 1.80
N GLN A 466 -3.59 9.10 1.87
CA GLN A 466 -4.40 9.52 0.73
C GLN A 466 -4.13 10.97 0.34
N ASN A 467 -4.02 11.87 1.32
CA ASN A 467 -3.71 13.28 1.09
C ASN A 467 -2.28 13.47 0.54
N ALA A 468 -1.28 12.86 1.17
CA ALA A 468 0.12 12.93 0.76
C ALA A 468 0.32 12.41 -0.67
N PHE A 469 -0.36 11.32 -1.04
CA PHE A 469 -0.34 10.84 -2.42
C PHE A 469 -1.03 11.83 -3.37
N GLY A 470 -2.18 12.37 -2.99
CA GLY A 470 -2.89 13.39 -3.75
C GLY A 470 -2.02 14.62 -4.04
N GLU A 471 -1.30 15.13 -3.04
CA GLU A 471 -0.36 16.24 -3.19
C GLU A 471 0.82 15.90 -4.11
N TYR A 472 1.37 14.70 -3.98
CA TYR A 472 2.45 14.23 -4.85
C TYR A 472 2.00 14.21 -6.32
N VAL A 473 0.80 13.68 -6.59
CA VAL A 473 0.21 13.67 -7.92
C VAL A 473 -0.10 15.09 -8.41
N ASP A 474 -0.66 15.96 -7.57
CA ASP A 474 -1.02 17.33 -7.94
C ASP A 474 0.21 18.16 -8.33
N LYS A 475 1.36 17.95 -7.67
CA LYS A 475 2.63 18.58 -8.05
C LYS A 475 3.02 18.21 -9.49
N ILE A 476 2.85 16.94 -9.87
CA ILE A 476 3.16 16.46 -11.22
C ILE A 476 2.15 17.03 -12.23
N ILE A 477 0.85 17.00 -11.89
CA ILE A 477 -0.21 17.57 -12.73
C ILE A 477 0.04 19.06 -13.01
N ARG A 478 0.43 19.85 -12.01
CA ARG A 478 0.77 21.28 -12.19
C ARG A 478 1.90 21.45 -13.20
N LYS A 479 2.97 20.65 -13.11
CA LYS A 479 4.08 20.68 -14.07
C LYS A 479 3.59 20.35 -15.49
N ARG A 480 2.81 19.27 -15.66
CA ARG A 480 2.26 18.88 -16.97
C ARG A 480 1.30 19.91 -17.55
N LYS A 481 0.49 20.56 -16.72
CA LYS A 481 -0.40 21.65 -17.15
C LYS A 481 0.41 22.84 -17.68
N ASN A 482 1.53 23.18 -17.04
CA ASN A 482 2.43 24.23 -17.50
C ASN A 482 3.12 23.86 -18.82
N GLU A 483 3.66 22.64 -18.95
CA GLU A 483 4.24 22.13 -20.21
C GLU A 483 3.23 22.21 -21.36
N ARG A 484 1.99 21.75 -21.12
CA ARG A 484 0.90 21.79 -22.10
C ARG A 484 0.52 23.22 -22.48
N LYS A 485 0.57 24.17 -21.54
CA LYS A 485 0.33 25.60 -21.80
C LYS A 485 1.42 26.16 -22.72
N ASN A 486 2.70 25.89 -22.43
CA ASN A 486 3.82 26.35 -23.25
C ASN A 486 3.74 25.81 -24.69
N ILE A 487 3.41 24.53 -24.86
CA ILE A 487 3.21 23.94 -26.20
C ILE A 487 2.05 24.61 -26.94
N LYS A 488 0.95 24.92 -26.24
CA LYS A 488 -0.17 25.64 -26.84
C LYS A 488 0.24 27.03 -27.34
N GLU A 489 1.05 27.74 -26.58
CA GLU A 489 1.59 29.06 -26.97
C GLU A 489 2.53 28.96 -28.17
N GLU A 490 3.40 27.95 -28.22
CA GLU A 490 4.29 27.70 -29.37
C GLU A 490 3.52 27.30 -30.65
N ILE A 491 2.46 26.50 -30.52
CA ILE A 491 1.55 26.21 -31.65
C ILE A 491 0.94 27.50 -32.19
N ASN A 492 0.43 28.38 -31.31
CA ASN A 492 -0.14 29.66 -31.72
C ASN A 492 0.89 30.56 -32.42
N ARG A 493 2.13 30.59 -31.92
CA ARG A 493 3.24 31.32 -32.55
C ARG A 493 3.55 30.78 -33.95
N ARG A 494 3.62 29.45 -34.12
CA ARG A 494 3.87 28.82 -35.42
C ARG A 494 2.72 29.01 -36.40
N ILE A 495 1.48 28.99 -35.93
CA ILE A 495 0.31 29.35 -36.73
C ILE A 495 0.43 30.79 -37.24
N SER A 496 0.82 31.74 -36.38
CA SER A 496 1.05 33.13 -36.80
C SER A 496 2.15 33.26 -37.86
N ILE A 497 3.30 32.59 -37.67
CA ILE A 497 4.40 32.55 -38.66
C ILE A 497 3.91 31.97 -40.00
N LYS A 498 3.18 30.85 -39.94
CA LYS A 498 2.60 30.20 -41.13
C LYS A 498 1.67 31.15 -41.87
N THR A 499 0.77 31.84 -41.17
CA THR A 499 -0.16 32.82 -41.77
C THR A 499 0.60 33.95 -42.46
N ASN A 500 1.66 34.48 -41.83
CA ASN A 500 2.50 35.52 -42.43
C ASN A 500 3.19 35.03 -43.71
N LYS A 501 3.72 33.80 -43.71
CA LYS A 501 4.33 33.16 -44.89
C LYS A 501 3.31 32.87 -45.99
N GLU A 502 2.09 32.47 -45.64
CA GLU A 502 0.99 32.30 -46.60
C GLU A 502 0.61 33.64 -47.26
N ASN A 503 0.57 34.74 -46.49
CA ASN A 503 0.35 36.08 -47.03
C ASN A 503 1.50 36.54 -47.95
N GLU A 504 2.76 36.31 -47.56
CA GLU A 504 3.94 36.61 -48.38
C GLU A 504 3.91 35.85 -49.71
N LYS A 505 3.61 34.54 -49.66
CA LYS A 505 3.46 33.70 -50.84
C LYS A 505 2.36 34.23 -51.78
N ASN A 506 1.20 34.59 -51.24
CA ASN A 506 0.09 35.12 -52.02
C ASN A 506 0.45 36.43 -52.71
N LYS A 507 1.17 37.33 -52.04
CA LYS A 507 1.67 38.58 -52.63
C LYS A 507 2.63 38.33 -53.79
N LEU A 508 3.58 37.41 -53.63
CA LEU A 508 4.52 37.03 -54.69
C LEU A 508 3.81 36.38 -55.90
N ILE A 509 2.77 35.59 -55.66
CA ILE A 509 1.94 35.01 -56.74
C ILE A 509 1.24 36.12 -57.54
N GLU A 510 0.68 37.14 -56.88
CA GLU A 510 0.04 38.27 -57.54
C GLU A 510 1.03 39.15 -58.32
N GLU A 511 2.21 39.41 -57.77
CA GLU A 511 3.31 40.11 -58.46
C GLU A 511 3.79 39.31 -59.68
N ALA A 512 3.88 37.98 -59.55
CA ALA A 512 4.30 37.11 -60.64
C ALA A 512 3.34 37.11 -61.84
N LYS A 513 2.03 37.28 -61.59
CA LYS A 513 1.03 37.40 -62.66
C LYS A 513 1.21 38.65 -63.52
N LYS A 514 1.73 39.75 -62.93
CA LYS A 514 1.88 41.07 -63.58
C LYS A 514 3.16 41.22 -64.41
N LEU A 515 4.10 40.27 -64.32
CA LEU A 515 5.40 40.34 -65.01
C LEU A 515 5.36 39.72 -66.42
N SER A 516 5.93 40.43 -67.40
CA SER A 516 6.09 39.98 -68.80
C SER A 516 7.45 39.33 -69.08
N ASP A 517 8.46 39.62 -68.25
CA ASP A 517 9.83 39.10 -68.33
C ASP A 517 9.92 37.64 -67.84
N LYS A 518 10.35 36.75 -68.73
CA LYS A 518 10.40 35.30 -68.53
C LYS A 518 11.44 34.87 -67.49
N GLU A 519 12.55 35.60 -67.39
CA GLU A 519 13.64 35.29 -66.47
C GLU A 519 13.28 35.72 -65.04
N LYS A 520 12.68 36.90 -64.89
CA LYS A 520 12.14 37.38 -63.59
C LYS A 520 11.00 36.48 -63.07
N LYS A 521 10.15 35.97 -63.95
CA LYS A 521 9.11 34.97 -63.62
C LYS A 521 9.69 33.68 -63.04
N LYS A 522 10.78 33.18 -63.61
CA LYS A 522 11.48 31.97 -63.13
C LYS A 522 12.02 32.16 -61.71
N THR A 523 12.66 33.30 -61.44
CA THR A 523 13.23 33.62 -60.13
C THR A 523 12.17 33.74 -59.04
N MET A 524 11.02 34.38 -59.31
CA MET A 524 9.90 34.39 -58.34
C MET A 524 9.28 33.01 -58.14
N GLY A 525 9.20 32.19 -59.21
CA GLY A 525 8.72 30.81 -59.11
C GLY A 525 9.55 29.97 -58.13
N GLN A 526 10.88 30.17 -58.12
CA GLN A 526 11.77 29.57 -57.12
C GLN A 526 11.47 30.07 -55.70
N LYS A 527 11.35 31.38 -55.48
CA LYS A 527 11.00 31.95 -54.16
C LYS A 527 9.63 31.46 -53.63
N ILE A 528 8.63 31.36 -54.51
CA ILE A 528 7.30 30.82 -54.17
C ILE A 528 7.41 29.35 -53.73
N LYS A 529 8.28 28.57 -54.40
CA LYS A 529 8.54 27.17 -54.05
C LYS A 529 9.21 27.06 -52.68
N GLU A 530 10.25 27.85 -52.43
CA GLU A 530 10.96 27.91 -51.14
C GLU A 530 9.99 28.21 -49.98
N ILE A 531 9.18 29.27 -50.10
CA ILE A 531 8.17 29.62 -49.08
C ILE A 531 7.13 28.50 -48.93
N SER A 532 6.77 27.83 -50.03
CA SER A 532 5.84 26.70 -49.97
C SER A 532 6.40 25.50 -49.21
N ASP A 533 7.70 25.24 -49.30
CA ASP A 533 8.36 24.16 -48.58
C ASP A 533 8.58 24.54 -47.10
N GLU A 534 8.87 25.81 -46.79
CA GLU A 534 8.85 26.33 -45.41
C GLU A 534 7.47 26.17 -44.75
N ILE A 535 6.38 26.52 -45.44
CA ILE A 535 5.00 26.34 -44.94
C ILE A 535 4.72 24.86 -44.65
N LYS A 536 5.18 23.94 -45.50
CA LYS A 536 5.04 22.49 -45.25
C LYS A 536 5.80 22.06 -43.99
N GLY A 537 7.04 22.53 -43.81
CA GLY A 537 7.83 22.28 -42.60
C GLY A 537 7.12 22.77 -41.34
N ILE A 538 6.59 24.00 -41.36
CA ILE A 538 5.84 24.56 -40.23
C ILE A 538 4.58 23.75 -39.94
N LYS A 539 3.82 23.33 -40.96
CA LYS A 539 2.65 22.46 -40.79
C LYS A 539 3.01 21.12 -40.14
N PHE A 540 4.11 20.51 -40.57
CA PHE A 540 4.61 19.26 -39.99
C PHE A 540 4.93 19.43 -38.50
N ASP A 541 5.64 20.49 -38.14
CA ASP A 541 5.99 20.75 -36.74
C ASP A 541 4.76 21.07 -35.87
N ILE A 542 3.78 21.82 -36.40
CA ILE A 542 2.49 22.03 -35.72
C ILE A 542 1.83 20.68 -35.41
N GLY A 543 1.78 19.77 -36.38
CA GLY A 543 1.21 18.43 -36.18
C GLY A 543 1.94 17.63 -35.08
N LYS A 544 3.27 17.72 -35.02
CA LYS A 544 4.06 17.10 -33.94
C LYS A 544 3.72 17.68 -32.57
N LEU A 545 3.63 19.01 -32.46
CA LEU A 545 3.29 19.70 -31.22
C LEU A 545 1.83 19.43 -30.78
N GLU A 546 0.90 19.30 -31.72
CA GLU A 546 -0.49 18.94 -31.43
C GLU A 546 -0.60 17.53 -30.83
N ASN A 547 0.15 16.57 -31.38
CA ASN A 547 0.24 15.22 -30.83
C ASN A 547 0.82 15.23 -29.41
N GLU A 548 1.91 15.97 -29.18
CA GLU A 548 2.51 16.12 -27.85
C GLU A 548 1.54 16.75 -26.83
N LYS A 549 0.82 17.81 -27.23
CA LYS A 549 -0.22 18.45 -26.42
C LYS A 549 -1.35 17.49 -26.04
N ASN A 550 -1.75 16.62 -26.96
CA ASN A 550 -2.79 15.61 -26.73
C ASN A 550 -2.29 14.50 -25.80
N ASN A 551 -1.05 14.05 -25.95
CA ASN A 551 -0.42 13.09 -25.04
C ASN A 551 -0.38 13.63 -23.61
N LEU A 552 0.05 14.88 -23.41
CA LEU A 552 0.04 15.53 -22.09
C LEU A 552 -1.37 15.63 -21.49
N ARG A 553 -2.40 15.86 -22.31
CA ARG A 553 -3.80 15.87 -21.83
C ARG A 553 -4.19 14.49 -21.29
N ASN A 554 -3.83 13.42 -21.99
CA ASN A 554 -4.13 12.06 -21.56
C ASN A 554 -3.33 11.69 -20.29
N GLU A 555 -2.04 12.04 -20.22
CA GLU A 555 -1.23 11.86 -19.00
C GLU A 555 -1.87 12.56 -17.79
N ILE A 556 -2.35 13.80 -17.94
CA ILE A 556 -3.04 14.51 -16.86
C ILE A 556 -4.30 13.75 -16.40
N ASN A 557 -5.10 13.23 -17.33
CA ASN A 557 -6.29 12.45 -16.98
C ASN A 557 -5.95 11.14 -16.25
N GLU A 558 -4.86 10.47 -16.64
CA GLU A 558 -4.38 9.27 -15.95
C GLU A 558 -3.92 9.57 -14.52
N LEU A 559 -3.20 10.67 -14.32
CA LEU A 559 -2.78 11.13 -13.00
C LEU A 559 -3.99 11.45 -12.10
N GLU A 560 -5.02 12.13 -12.64
CA GLU A 560 -6.26 12.37 -11.88
C GLU A 560 -6.94 11.05 -11.48
N LEU A 561 -6.95 10.05 -12.38
CA LEU A 561 -7.51 8.73 -12.09
C LEU A 561 -6.68 7.95 -11.06
N SER A 562 -5.35 8.08 -11.07
CA SER A 562 -4.51 7.37 -10.09
C SER A 562 -4.82 7.80 -8.66
N LYS A 563 -5.15 9.07 -8.41
CA LYS A 563 -5.61 9.55 -7.09
C LYS A 563 -6.87 8.82 -6.62
N VAL A 564 -7.83 8.63 -7.51
CA VAL A 564 -9.10 7.95 -7.19
C VAL A 564 -8.90 6.46 -6.93
N ASN A 565 -7.92 5.85 -7.62
CA ASN A 565 -7.66 4.41 -7.59
C ASN A 565 -6.52 3.99 -6.65
N PHE A 566 -6.02 4.92 -5.84
CA PHE A 566 -4.98 4.66 -4.86
C PHE A 566 -5.51 3.75 -3.73
N ARG A 567 -4.71 2.76 -3.35
CA ARG A 567 -5.00 1.74 -2.34
C ARG A 567 -3.89 1.80 -1.28
N PRO A 568 -4.14 2.41 -0.09
CA PRO A 568 -3.09 2.72 0.87
C PRO A 568 -2.54 1.52 1.64
N LEU A 569 -3.14 0.32 1.59
CA LEU A 569 -2.74 -0.83 2.44
C LEU A 569 -1.24 -1.12 2.38
N ALA A 570 -0.66 -1.24 1.18
CA ALA A 570 0.77 -1.51 1.05
C ALA A 570 1.64 -0.39 1.64
N LEU A 571 1.21 0.87 1.51
CA LEU A 571 1.92 1.99 2.14
C LEU A 571 1.76 2.01 3.66
N GLN A 572 0.62 1.56 4.19
CA GLN A 572 0.44 1.43 5.64
C GLN A 572 1.42 0.40 6.20
N VAL A 573 1.63 -0.72 5.50
CA VAL A 573 2.62 -1.74 5.88
C VAL A 573 4.04 -1.14 5.88
N ASP A 574 4.45 -0.44 4.82
CA ASP A 574 5.76 0.22 4.76
C ASP A 574 5.93 1.27 5.87
N PHE A 575 4.91 2.10 6.11
CA PHE A 575 4.93 3.12 7.16
C PHE A 575 5.06 2.51 8.56
N ASN A 576 4.31 1.44 8.84
CA ASN A 576 4.34 0.76 10.14
C ASN A 576 5.69 0.04 10.38
N LYS A 577 6.35 -0.45 9.32
CA LYS A 577 7.72 -0.97 9.43
C LYS A 577 8.68 0.12 9.88
N ASP A 578 8.64 1.29 9.24
CA ASP A 578 9.46 2.44 9.65
C ASP A 578 9.12 2.92 11.07
N TYR A 579 7.84 2.86 11.47
CA TYR A 579 7.39 3.24 12.82
C TYR A 579 7.99 2.32 13.88
N LYS A 580 7.92 1.00 13.66
CA LYS A 580 8.51 0.01 14.57
C LYS A 580 10.03 0.14 14.66
N GLU A 581 10.73 0.43 13.56
CA GLU A 581 12.18 0.67 13.59
C GLU A 581 12.53 1.96 14.35
N MET A 582 11.77 3.04 14.16
CA MET A 582 11.93 4.28 14.94
C MET A 582 11.77 4.03 16.45
N LEU A 583 10.77 3.23 16.87
CA LEU A 583 10.57 2.90 18.28
C LEU A 583 11.72 2.07 18.86
N LYS A 584 12.27 1.11 18.10
CA LYS A 584 13.45 0.34 18.52
C LYS A 584 14.66 1.26 18.69
N GLU A 585 14.91 2.14 17.73
CA GLU A 585 16.02 3.11 17.80
C GLU A 585 15.86 4.05 19.00
N PHE A 586 14.63 4.52 19.28
CA PHE A 586 14.33 5.31 20.46
C PHE A 586 14.73 4.59 21.74
N TRP A 587 14.35 3.31 21.91
CA TRP A 587 14.72 2.56 23.11
C TRP A 587 16.22 2.26 23.20
N ASN A 588 16.90 2.07 22.07
CA ASN A 588 18.35 1.89 22.05
C ASN A 588 19.11 3.15 22.52
N GLU A 589 18.61 4.35 22.19
CA GLU A 589 19.20 5.62 22.65
C GLU A 589 19.11 5.82 24.17
N PHE A 590 18.17 5.13 24.83
CA PHE A 590 17.99 5.15 26.28
C PHE A 590 18.54 3.92 26.99
N ASP A 591 19.21 3.01 26.26
CA ASP A 591 19.82 1.85 26.87
C ASP A 591 20.92 2.30 27.87
N GLY A 592 20.86 1.74 29.07
CA GLY A 592 21.74 2.13 30.19
C GLY A 592 21.33 3.39 30.97
N ILE A 593 20.27 4.12 30.60
CA ILE A 593 19.76 5.23 31.41
C ILE A 593 18.83 4.68 32.51
N GLU A 594 19.27 4.74 33.77
CA GLU A 594 18.54 4.11 34.87
C GLU A 594 17.17 4.74 35.15
N ASP A 595 17.00 6.04 34.90
CA ASP A 595 15.79 6.78 35.22
C ASP A 595 14.69 6.70 34.16
N ILE A 596 14.96 6.09 33.00
CA ILE A 596 14.00 5.87 31.92
C ILE A 596 13.80 4.38 31.74
N LYS A 597 12.55 3.96 31.77
CA LYS A 597 12.21 2.54 31.82
C LYS A 597 11.07 2.21 30.88
N LYS A 598 11.12 0.97 30.39
CA LYS A 598 10.06 0.32 29.64
C LYS A 598 9.22 -0.53 30.60
N PRO A 599 8.00 -0.10 30.96
CA PRO A 599 7.15 -0.81 31.91
C PRO A 599 6.84 -2.23 31.49
N ILE A 600 6.74 -2.50 30.19
CA ILE A 600 6.42 -3.82 29.63
C ILE A 600 7.50 -4.14 28.60
N ALA A 601 8.36 -5.11 28.89
CA ALA A 601 9.53 -5.43 28.08
C ALA A 601 9.20 -5.67 26.60
N GLU A 602 8.05 -6.25 26.30
CA GLU A 602 7.61 -6.59 24.94
C GLU A 602 6.77 -5.50 24.25
N TYR A 603 6.56 -4.32 24.87
CA TYR A 603 5.67 -3.27 24.35
C TYR A 603 6.38 -1.92 24.20
N ASP A 604 6.86 -1.63 22.97
CA ASP A 604 7.68 -0.43 22.66
C ASP A 604 6.92 0.90 22.71
N GLU A 605 5.59 0.88 22.75
CA GLU A 605 4.75 2.07 22.66
C GLU A 605 4.54 2.79 24.01
N LEU A 606 4.98 2.21 25.13
CA LEU A 606 4.77 2.76 26.48
C LEU A 606 6.08 2.85 27.24
N GLY A 607 6.30 3.99 27.89
CA GLY A 607 7.45 4.24 28.74
C GLY A 607 7.12 5.03 29.99
N VAL A 608 8.04 5.03 30.95
CA VAL A 608 7.96 5.80 32.18
C VAL A 608 9.34 6.29 32.59
N PHE A 609 9.44 7.49 33.14
CA PHE A 609 10.70 8.01 33.67
C PHE A 609 10.53 8.89 34.90
N LYS A 610 11.58 9.04 35.72
CA LYS A 610 11.58 10.00 36.85
C LYS A 610 11.39 11.42 36.31
N TYR A 611 10.40 12.15 36.82
CA TYR A 611 10.12 13.49 36.34
C TYR A 611 11.21 14.47 36.75
N SER A 612 11.91 15.00 35.75
CA SER A 612 12.67 16.25 35.83
C SER A 612 12.50 17.04 34.53
N PRO A 613 12.66 18.38 34.55
CA PRO A 613 12.68 19.17 33.32
C PRO A 613 13.71 18.68 32.30
N GLU A 614 14.88 18.26 32.78
CA GLU A 614 16.00 17.80 31.95
C GLU A 614 15.69 16.46 31.25
N LEU A 615 15.20 15.47 31.99
CA LEU A 615 14.81 14.17 31.41
C LEU A 615 13.61 14.32 30.48
N THR A 616 12.64 15.17 30.85
CA THR A 616 11.47 15.44 29.99
C THR A 616 11.89 16.06 28.67
N LYS A 617 12.78 17.05 28.72
CA LYS A 617 13.35 17.67 27.53
C LYS A 617 14.10 16.65 26.68
N MET A 618 14.96 15.83 27.29
CA MET A 618 15.73 14.79 26.59
C MET A 618 14.83 13.77 25.88
N VAL A 619 13.79 13.26 26.53
CA VAL A 619 12.81 12.33 25.92
C VAL A 619 12.11 12.96 24.73
N ILE A 620 11.66 14.22 24.84
CA ILE A 620 10.99 14.94 23.76
C ILE A 620 11.95 15.20 22.60
N GLU A 621 13.15 15.72 22.87
CA GLU A 621 14.15 16.02 21.84
C GLU A 621 14.57 14.75 21.09
N LYS A 622 14.78 13.64 21.78
CA LYS A 622 15.11 12.35 21.15
C LYS A 622 13.97 11.79 20.32
N PHE A 623 12.74 11.90 20.79
CA PHE A 623 11.58 11.56 19.95
C PHE A 623 11.52 12.44 18.70
N LEU A 624 11.68 13.76 18.82
CA LEU A 624 11.62 14.69 17.70
C LEU A 624 12.75 14.45 16.69
N GLU A 625 13.97 14.18 17.15
CA GLU A 625 15.14 13.83 16.32
C GLU A 625 14.83 12.59 15.46
N LEU A 626 14.40 11.50 16.09
CA LEU A 626 14.06 10.26 15.39
C LEU A 626 12.80 10.42 14.52
N PHE A 627 11.81 11.16 14.98
CA PHE A 627 10.60 11.43 14.22
C PHE A 627 10.92 12.23 12.95
N GLU A 628 11.80 13.23 13.01
CA GLU A 628 12.25 13.97 11.84
C GLU A 628 13.15 13.12 10.92
N GLN A 629 13.94 12.20 11.47
CA GLN A 629 14.76 11.26 10.70
C GLN A 629 13.90 10.31 9.85
N TYR A 630 12.90 9.67 10.47
CA TYR A 630 12.06 8.64 9.85
C TYR A 630 10.85 9.22 9.09
N PHE A 631 10.23 10.26 9.62
CA PHE A 631 8.96 10.84 9.17
C PHE A 631 9.08 12.35 8.93
N THR A 632 10.14 12.78 8.25
CA THR A 632 10.44 14.20 7.96
C THR A 632 9.22 14.97 7.43
N ASP A 633 8.41 14.34 6.57
CA ASP A 633 7.23 14.99 5.97
C ASP A 633 5.98 14.96 6.86
N CYS A 634 6.00 14.22 7.99
CA CYS A 634 4.97 14.26 9.03
C CYS A 634 5.30 15.24 10.16
N ALA A 635 6.59 15.54 10.39
CA ALA A 635 7.08 16.32 11.53
C ALA A 635 6.39 17.68 11.72
N SER A 636 6.00 18.34 10.62
CA SER A 636 5.37 19.66 10.63
C SER A 636 3.87 19.63 10.37
N ASP A 637 3.26 18.44 10.34
CA ASP A 637 1.86 18.25 9.95
C ASP A 637 0.96 17.99 11.16
N ASN A 638 0.02 18.92 11.41
CA ASN A 638 -0.98 18.78 12.48
C ASN A 638 -1.92 17.57 12.31
N SER A 639 -1.96 17.00 11.10
CA SER A 639 -2.69 15.77 10.78
C SER A 639 -1.81 14.51 10.86
N SER A 640 -0.60 14.61 11.41
CA SER A 640 0.29 13.48 11.64
C SER A 640 -0.45 12.29 12.28
N PRO A 641 -0.25 11.07 11.75
CA PRO A 641 -0.83 9.87 12.33
C PRO A 641 -0.07 9.40 13.59
N ILE A 642 1.13 9.92 13.83
CA ILE A 642 1.97 9.59 14.99
C ILE A 642 1.86 10.71 16.03
N SER A 643 1.71 10.32 17.29
CA SER A 643 1.74 11.24 18.44
C SER A 643 2.55 10.67 19.61
N LEU A 644 3.26 11.55 20.31
CA LEU A 644 3.82 11.30 21.64
C LEU A 644 2.95 12.00 22.67
N SER A 645 2.39 11.24 23.61
CA SER A 645 1.63 11.78 24.74
C SER A 645 2.45 11.66 26.01
N LEU A 646 2.48 12.70 26.85
CA LEU A 646 3.14 12.69 28.16
C LEU A 646 2.12 12.97 29.27
N SER A 647 2.30 12.34 30.42
CA SER A 647 1.44 12.55 31.58
C SER A 647 2.22 12.38 32.88
N ILE A 648 2.18 13.41 33.73
CA ILE A 648 2.96 13.46 34.96
C ILE A 648 2.05 13.15 36.16
N ALA A 649 2.44 12.20 36.99
CA ALA A 649 1.82 11.96 38.29
C ALA A 649 2.77 11.25 39.25
N ASN A 650 2.27 10.91 40.44
CA ASN A 650 2.96 9.97 41.31
C ASN A 650 2.88 8.55 40.71
N ILE A 651 3.88 7.70 40.93
CA ILE A 651 3.89 6.33 40.41
C ILE A 651 2.70 5.48 40.93
N LYS A 652 2.19 5.79 42.13
CA LYS A 652 0.98 5.15 42.68
C LYS A 652 -0.33 5.67 42.06
N TYR A 653 -0.28 6.77 41.32
CA TYR A 653 -1.49 7.36 40.76
C TYR A 653 -2.13 6.40 39.76
N PRO A 654 -3.47 6.25 39.75
CA PRO A 654 -4.12 5.29 38.88
C PRO A 654 -3.77 5.56 37.42
N ILE A 655 -3.07 4.62 36.80
CA ILE A 655 -2.72 4.70 35.38
C ILE A 655 -3.97 4.77 34.48
N ARG A 656 -5.15 4.40 35.00
CA ARG A 656 -6.44 4.65 34.36
C ARG A 656 -6.62 6.08 33.84
N GLU A 657 -6.26 7.10 34.62
CA GLU A 657 -6.44 8.50 34.21
C GLU A 657 -5.45 8.88 33.10
N HIS A 658 -4.21 8.40 33.19
CA HIS A 658 -3.20 8.55 32.14
C HIS A 658 -3.62 7.86 30.85
N TRP A 659 -4.14 6.63 30.95
CA TRP A 659 -4.60 5.87 29.80
C TRP A 659 -5.82 6.51 29.14
N GLY A 660 -6.76 7.00 29.95
CA GLY A 660 -7.90 7.79 29.46
C GLY A 660 -7.47 9.06 28.74
N PHE A 661 -6.33 9.67 29.12
CA PHE A 661 -5.72 10.77 28.38
C PHE A 661 -5.07 10.30 27.08
N PHE A 662 -4.31 9.20 27.11
CA PHE A 662 -3.64 8.64 25.93
C PHE A 662 -4.60 8.15 24.84
N GLU A 663 -5.79 7.67 25.20
CA GLU A 663 -6.79 7.20 24.25
C GLU A 663 -7.71 8.32 23.70
N ARG A 664 -7.61 9.56 24.20
CA ARG A 664 -8.39 10.69 23.69
C ARG A 664 -7.79 11.21 22.38
N SER A 665 -8.24 10.64 21.26
CA SER A 665 -7.83 10.97 19.88
C SER A 665 -8.02 12.44 19.44
N ASN A 666 -8.73 13.26 20.22
CA ASN A 666 -9.21 14.60 19.83
C ASN A 666 -8.56 15.78 20.56
N LYS A 667 -7.58 15.57 21.43
CA LYS A 667 -6.86 16.68 22.07
C LYS A 667 -5.40 16.65 21.66
N ASN A 668 -5.11 17.15 20.46
CA ASN A 668 -3.78 17.62 20.14
C ASN A 668 -3.47 18.74 21.16
N PHE A 669 -2.52 18.51 22.07
CA PHE A 669 -1.95 19.59 22.87
C PHE A 669 -0.96 20.33 21.96
N PHE A 670 -1.23 21.61 21.76
CA PHE A 670 -0.32 22.56 21.12
C PHE A 670 0.68 23.09 22.14
#